data_AF-A0A1G2HMH8-F1
#
_entry.id   AF-A0A1G2HMH8-F1
#
_cell.length_a   1.000
_cell.length_b   1.000
_cell.length_c   1.000
_cell.angle_alpha   90.00
_cell.angle_beta   90.00
_cell.angle_gamma   90.00
#
_symmetry.space_group_name_H-M   'P 1'
#
loop_
_entity.id
_entity.type
_entity.pdbx_description
1 polymer ?
#
loop_
_entity_poly.entity_id
_entity_poly.type
_entity_poly.pdbx_seq_one_letter_code
_entity_poly.pdbx_strand_id
1 'polypeptide(L)'
;MEKAEKNILWFNEVGMADVPLVGGKNGSLGEMYTNLTSKGVNVPYGFAATSTFYWKFIKANKLDKDLSEIFKNLNPKNLQSVRAVGKAAREKIGTGIFAEELKKDLFEAYAELSKKYNVENTDVAVRTSGVAEDNPDASFAGQFETFLNITGKESLLRAVKNCFISFFTDRAIVYREQVKIDHLSVALSVGVQKMVRSDLGTSGVMFSCETESGFGDVVLINASYGLGENVVKGRVDPDQFYVFETTLKKGFSPILEKTLGTKLVKLIYTANPKNPTKDIATTKKERENFCISDKDILALAKWSVIVEDHYKKSMDMEWAEDGKTGELFIVQARPETVQSKKNLSVLEEYIINAAAKKIVLAEGMSVGSKIGQGTAKVIMSVKDIEKFKEGEVLVTDMTDPDWVPAMKIAKAIVTNRGGRTCFDGDTKILTDVGFITIKKIVEECENKEIKVLSVDEDNFNLEWKKVLNGFQKESEVVKTAVSQTGRMLDNEFISTKDHKFFTFNNRKGVFKELDDILKDREFLTSVSKIPSPDNKKFNRELAYLMGGIITDGSVYVSETHGEVQFIQKPTAGKKQFIKKMAVCMKNCFGYDFRKFEKKTSNGKIRGKNVVGSANAYRCYSKDIASKFKELEKEITQNILCGSDEAVYNFLAGVIDGDGTYNKNNKKINIFCSEEFLLEAIVVSCLKLKIAFQITKNRNIHNVQLLDKFSEIFKYTQRVKGEILERQKFGINLFSSKQLLSDIIERVNFMGRIKPYVENNLLIDGNKIKNNLIPMIAGQLENHELTKIVESDLKMYRVNFVENLAKQKVYDIEVEDNHNYLVFTSKLTPLIAHNCHAAIVGRELGVPTIVGTAMGTKKIKTGRKITVSCAGGEAGAVYDGIIPFEIKKTDILNIKETKTKITMNVGEPSNAFNLSFIPNDGVGLAREEFIIANDIKIHPNALINYPAIAGSRSGRDKILKNKIDALTLGYQDKTQFYIDKLAGGIGKIGAAFYPKQVIVRFSDFKTNEYRSLVGGDLYEMKEENPMIGFRGASRYYNPKFKDAFVLELKAIKKVREEFGLDNVVVMVPFCRTVEEGKKVLEIMKENGLSQKSGLKVYVMCEIPANVILAEKFLEIFDGFSIGSNDLTQLTLGLDRDNSEIAGVGNEKDEAVKELIEEAIKVCQNNNKYIGICGQAPSDFPDFAQFLVELGIESMSLNPDSVIKTKIAIAETEKNLENKKSENKS
;
A
#
# COMPACT_ATOMS: atom_id res chain seq x y z
N MET A 1 32.23 -50.54 -5.63
CA MET A 1 32.64 -49.23 -5.07
C MET A 1 31.54 -48.76 -4.18
N GLU A 2 31.86 -48.41 -2.94
CA GLU A 2 30.91 -47.75 -2.04
C GLU A 2 30.49 -46.39 -2.64
N LYS A 3 29.24 -45.96 -2.41
CA LYS A 3 28.74 -44.66 -2.93
C LYS A 3 29.65 -43.48 -2.53
N ALA A 4 30.32 -43.56 -1.38
CA ALA A 4 31.22 -42.54 -0.85
C ALA A 4 32.45 -42.27 -1.74
N GLU A 5 32.88 -43.23 -2.57
CA GLU A 5 34.07 -43.10 -3.41
C GLU A 5 33.76 -42.55 -4.82
N LYS A 6 32.47 -42.48 -5.19
CA LYS A 6 32.05 -42.02 -6.52
C LYS A 6 32.12 -40.51 -6.65
N ASN A 7 32.63 -40.05 -7.79
CA ASN A 7 32.72 -38.64 -8.17
C ASN A 7 31.36 -38.07 -8.64
N ILE A 8 30.54 -38.91 -9.27
CA ILE A 8 29.21 -38.57 -9.79
C ILE A 8 28.20 -39.59 -9.27
N LEU A 9 27.02 -39.11 -8.84
CA LEU A 9 25.86 -39.93 -8.49
C LEU A 9 24.63 -39.40 -9.23
N TRP A 10 23.84 -40.29 -9.81
CA TRP A 10 22.59 -39.91 -10.50
C TRP A 10 21.46 -39.66 -9.51
N PHE A 11 20.45 -38.87 -9.90
CA PHE A 11 19.32 -38.59 -9.00
C PHE A 11 18.51 -39.84 -8.60
N ASN A 12 18.51 -40.91 -9.38
CA ASN A 12 17.92 -42.19 -8.99
C ASN A 12 18.82 -43.05 -8.07
N GLU A 13 20.05 -42.60 -7.79
CA GLU A 13 20.99 -43.28 -6.90
C GLU A 13 21.14 -42.57 -5.55
N VAL A 14 20.46 -41.44 -5.32
CA VAL A 14 20.62 -40.61 -4.10
C VAL A 14 19.27 -40.29 -3.46
N GLY A 15 19.28 -40.10 -2.13
CA GLY A 15 18.11 -39.66 -1.37
C GLY A 15 18.50 -38.87 -0.12
N MET A 16 17.57 -38.69 0.82
CA MET A 16 17.83 -37.91 2.04
C MET A 16 18.92 -38.51 2.96
N ALA A 17 19.17 -39.81 2.87
CA ALA A 17 20.27 -40.45 3.60
C ALA A 17 21.67 -40.08 3.06
N ASP A 18 21.75 -39.63 1.80
CA ASP A 18 23.00 -39.31 1.11
C ASP A 18 23.37 -37.81 1.22
N VAL A 19 22.65 -37.00 2.04
CA VAL A 19 22.92 -35.58 2.27
C VAL A 19 24.39 -35.28 2.64
N PRO A 20 25.10 -36.10 3.45
CA PRO A 20 26.54 -35.92 3.69
C PRO A 20 27.42 -35.95 2.42
N LEU A 21 26.94 -36.59 1.34
CA LEU A 21 27.65 -36.75 0.07
C LEU A 21 27.20 -35.75 -1.00
N VAL A 22 25.91 -35.40 -1.04
CA VAL A 22 25.34 -34.59 -2.13
C VAL A 22 24.68 -33.28 -1.65
N GLY A 23 24.64 -33.02 -0.35
CA GLY A 23 23.94 -31.87 0.24
C GLY A 23 22.42 -31.98 0.16
N GLY A 24 21.73 -31.10 0.88
CA GLY A 24 20.27 -31.15 1.06
C GLY A 24 19.46 -31.09 -0.22
N LYS A 25 19.82 -30.19 -1.14
CA LYS A 25 19.06 -29.98 -2.37
C LYS A 25 19.12 -31.18 -3.30
N ASN A 26 20.32 -31.72 -3.54
CA ASN A 26 20.46 -32.90 -4.39
C ASN A 26 19.90 -34.15 -3.72
N GLY A 27 20.01 -34.26 -2.38
CA GLY A 27 19.38 -35.33 -1.61
C GLY A 27 17.85 -35.31 -1.77
N SER A 28 17.23 -34.14 -1.59
CA SER A 28 15.79 -33.93 -1.81
C SER A 28 15.37 -34.18 -3.25
N LEU A 29 16.15 -33.74 -4.25
CA LEU A 29 15.87 -34.01 -5.66
C LEU A 29 15.88 -35.50 -5.99
N GLY A 30 16.86 -36.24 -5.49
CA GLY A 30 16.92 -37.68 -5.69
C GLY A 30 15.83 -38.45 -4.93
N GLU A 31 15.51 -38.00 -3.72
CA GLU A 31 14.39 -38.50 -2.91
C GLU A 31 13.06 -38.36 -3.68
N MET A 32 12.78 -37.18 -4.23
CA MET A 32 11.58 -36.94 -5.03
C MET A 32 11.57 -37.74 -6.34
N TYR A 33 12.69 -37.76 -7.07
CA TYR A 33 12.77 -38.50 -8.34
C TYR A 33 12.53 -40.00 -8.14
N THR A 34 13.10 -40.58 -7.08
CA THR A 34 13.00 -42.01 -6.78
C THR A 34 11.62 -42.39 -6.26
N ASN A 35 11.04 -41.59 -5.35
CA ASN A 35 9.85 -41.97 -4.60
C ASN A 35 8.54 -41.33 -5.07
N LEU A 36 8.59 -40.20 -5.79
CA LEU A 36 7.39 -39.42 -6.16
C LEU A 36 7.08 -39.45 -7.65
N THR A 37 8.04 -39.76 -8.52
CA THR A 37 7.77 -39.90 -9.96
C THR A 37 6.80 -41.04 -10.27
N SER A 38 6.86 -42.15 -9.54
CA SER A 38 5.87 -43.24 -9.63
C SER A 38 4.47 -42.84 -9.12
N LYS A 39 4.39 -41.77 -8.31
CA LYS A 39 3.13 -41.19 -7.81
C LYS A 39 2.62 -40.04 -8.69
N GLY A 40 3.27 -39.78 -9.83
CA GLY A 40 2.86 -38.78 -10.82
C GLY A 40 3.45 -37.39 -10.63
N VAL A 41 4.45 -37.20 -9.74
CA VAL A 41 5.18 -35.93 -9.61
C VAL A 41 6.38 -35.92 -10.55
N ASN A 42 6.37 -35.05 -11.55
CA ASN A 42 7.46 -34.96 -12.52
C ASN A 42 8.65 -34.17 -11.93
N VAL A 43 9.83 -34.77 -11.95
CA VAL A 43 11.09 -34.13 -11.52
C VAL A 43 12.10 -34.24 -12.67
N PRO A 44 12.73 -33.13 -13.12
CA PRO A 44 13.73 -33.20 -14.18
C PRO A 44 14.95 -34.01 -13.74
N TYR A 45 15.42 -34.88 -14.63
CA TYR A 45 16.54 -35.78 -14.33
C TYR A 45 17.88 -35.04 -14.36
N GLY A 46 18.88 -35.66 -13.75
CA GLY A 46 20.20 -35.08 -13.60
C GLY A 46 21.10 -35.94 -12.72
N PHE A 47 22.23 -35.36 -12.35
CA PHE A 47 23.23 -35.99 -11.50
C PHE A 47 23.87 -34.95 -10.58
N ALA A 48 24.49 -35.42 -9.50
CA ALA A 48 25.25 -34.61 -8.56
C ALA A 48 26.74 -34.94 -8.65
N ALA A 49 27.56 -33.90 -8.78
CA ALA A 49 28.98 -33.97 -8.43
C ALA A 49 29.09 -33.99 -6.90
N THR A 50 29.66 -35.07 -6.36
CA THR A 50 29.65 -35.36 -4.92
C THR A 50 30.63 -34.48 -4.14
N SER A 51 30.53 -34.50 -2.81
CA SER A 51 31.53 -33.92 -1.92
C SER A 51 32.94 -34.50 -2.18
N THR A 52 33.02 -35.78 -2.58
CA THR A 52 34.28 -36.42 -3.01
C THR A 52 34.87 -35.76 -4.25
N PHE A 53 34.05 -35.39 -5.24
CA PHE A 53 34.49 -34.64 -6.42
C PHE A 53 35.10 -33.27 -6.03
N TYR A 54 34.46 -32.56 -5.11
CA TYR A 54 34.98 -31.29 -4.57
C TYR A 54 36.32 -31.48 -3.85
N TRP A 55 36.40 -32.45 -2.93
CA TRP A 55 37.64 -32.69 -2.18
C TRP A 55 38.80 -33.13 -3.06
N LYS A 56 38.55 -33.96 -4.09
CA LYS A 56 39.59 -34.32 -5.08
C LYS A 56 40.09 -33.08 -5.82
N PHE A 57 39.19 -32.16 -6.21
CA PHE A 57 39.59 -30.88 -6.82
C PHE A 57 40.45 -30.02 -5.88
N ILE A 58 40.05 -29.86 -4.62
CA ILE A 58 40.80 -29.10 -3.62
C ILE A 58 42.20 -29.68 -3.38
N LYS A 59 42.29 -31.01 -3.17
CA LYS A 59 43.56 -31.71 -2.89
C LYS A 59 44.51 -31.70 -4.08
N ALA A 60 44.01 -31.97 -5.30
CA ALA A 60 44.84 -31.99 -6.51
C ALA A 60 45.52 -30.63 -6.77
N ASN A 61 44.87 -29.53 -6.34
CA ASN A 61 45.39 -28.18 -6.51
C ASN A 61 46.10 -27.62 -5.26
N LYS A 62 46.22 -28.41 -4.18
CA LYS A 62 46.79 -27.99 -2.88
C LYS A 62 46.10 -26.76 -2.26
N LEU A 63 44.82 -26.57 -2.58
CA LEU A 63 44.04 -25.40 -2.17
C LEU A 63 43.67 -25.42 -0.68
N ASP A 64 43.73 -26.59 -0.04
CA ASP A 64 43.51 -26.78 1.39
C ASP A 64 44.47 -25.93 2.24
N LYS A 65 45.76 -25.95 1.90
CA LYS A 65 46.79 -25.16 2.61
C LYS A 65 46.63 -23.66 2.36
N ASP A 66 46.40 -23.30 1.09
CA ASP A 66 46.24 -21.91 0.68
C ASP A 66 45.01 -21.25 1.33
N LEU A 67 43.87 -21.96 1.34
CA LEU A 67 42.64 -21.49 1.99
C LEU A 67 42.84 -21.38 3.51
N SER A 68 43.52 -22.34 4.15
CA SER A 68 43.85 -22.26 5.57
C SER A 68 44.65 -21.01 5.92
N GLU A 69 45.63 -20.63 5.11
CA GLU A 69 46.41 -19.42 5.31
C GLU A 69 45.58 -18.14 5.11
N ILE A 70 44.75 -18.10 4.06
CA ILE A 70 43.85 -16.98 3.77
C ILE A 70 42.88 -16.74 4.94
N PHE A 71 42.29 -17.81 5.49
CA PHE A 71 41.29 -17.73 6.55
C PHE A 71 41.87 -17.43 7.94
N LYS A 72 43.17 -17.64 8.20
CA LYS A 72 43.81 -17.21 9.47
C LYS A 72 43.69 -15.70 9.73
N ASN A 73 43.58 -14.90 8.67
CA ASN A 73 43.48 -13.45 8.75
C ASN A 73 42.02 -12.95 8.80
N LEU A 74 41.04 -13.85 8.91
CA LEU A 74 39.62 -13.50 8.98
C LEU A 74 39.28 -12.87 10.34
N ASN A 75 38.77 -11.64 10.30
CA ASN A 75 38.08 -11.02 11.42
C ASN A 75 36.59 -10.91 11.06
N PRO A 76 35.72 -11.78 11.62
CA PRO A 76 34.30 -11.83 11.25
C PRO A 76 33.52 -10.59 11.67
N LYS A 77 34.05 -9.77 12.59
CA LYS A 77 33.43 -8.51 13.04
C LYS A 77 33.80 -7.31 12.17
N ASN A 78 34.71 -7.47 11.21
CA ASN A 78 35.16 -6.42 10.30
C ASN A 78 34.79 -6.76 8.85
N LEU A 79 33.84 -6.02 8.28
CA LEU A 79 33.36 -6.24 6.92
C LEU A 79 34.46 -6.12 5.85
N GLN A 80 35.47 -5.26 6.06
CA GLN A 80 36.60 -5.15 5.13
C GLN A 80 37.50 -6.38 5.17
N SER A 81 37.70 -7.00 6.34
CA SER A 81 38.44 -8.25 6.48
C SER A 81 37.72 -9.40 5.77
N VAL A 82 36.40 -9.53 5.98
CA VAL A 82 35.58 -10.54 5.29
C VAL A 82 35.66 -10.39 3.76
N ARG A 83 35.54 -9.16 3.25
CA ARG A 83 35.65 -8.88 1.80
C ARG A 83 37.01 -9.25 1.24
N ALA A 84 38.09 -8.92 1.96
CA ALA A 84 39.46 -9.23 1.54
C ALA A 84 39.73 -10.73 1.52
N VAL A 85 39.39 -11.45 2.60
CA VAL A 85 39.53 -12.91 2.71
C VAL A 85 38.67 -13.62 1.68
N GLY A 86 37.40 -13.21 1.53
CA GLY A 86 36.49 -13.78 0.54
C GLY A 86 36.99 -13.60 -0.88
N LYS A 87 37.47 -12.40 -1.24
CA LYS A 87 38.06 -12.14 -2.56
C LYS A 87 39.30 -13.02 -2.80
N ALA A 88 40.22 -13.10 -1.85
CA ALA A 88 41.42 -13.92 -1.97
C ALA A 88 41.09 -15.42 -2.13
N ALA A 89 40.14 -15.94 -1.36
CA ALA A 89 39.68 -17.32 -1.48
C ALA A 89 39.07 -17.61 -2.86
N ARG A 90 38.21 -16.71 -3.36
CA ARG A 90 37.58 -16.82 -4.69
C ARG A 90 38.59 -16.79 -5.83
N GLU A 91 39.53 -15.86 -5.80
CA GLU A 91 40.60 -15.76 -6.80
C GLU A 91 41.45 -17.03 -6.81
N LYS A 92 41.81 -17.53 -5.61
CA LYS A 92 42.65 -18.72 -5.48
C LYS A 92 41.97 -19.97 -6.02
N ILE A 93 40.71 -20.22 -5.68
CA ILE A 93 39.91 -21.33 -6.24
C ILE A 93 39.75 -21.17 -7.75
N GLY A 94 39.59 -19.93 -8.22
CA GLY A 94 39.55 -19.57 -9.64
C GLY A 94 40.77 -20.01 -10.43
N THR A 95 41.94 -20.17 -9.80
CA THR A 95 43.16 -20.69 -10.46
C THR A 95 43.23 -22.22 -10.57
N GLY A 96 42.44 -22.97 -9.78
CA GLY A 96 42.53 -24.43 -9.73
C GLY A 96 42.16 -25.11 -11.06
N ILE A 97 42.82 -26.21 -11.40
CA ILE A 97 42.61 -26.96 -12.64
C ILE A 97 41.98 -28.32 -12.29
N PHE A 98 40.93 -28.70 -13.03
CA PHE A 98 40.34 -30.04 -12.87
C PHE A 98 41.29 -31.10 -13.42
N ALA A 99 41.54 -32.16 -12.63
CA ALA A 99 42.25 -33.34 -13.10
C ALA A 99 41.48 -34.03 -14.24
N GLU A 100 42.19 -34.70 -15.15
CA GLU A 100 41.58 -35.37 -16.31
C GLU A 100 40.55 -36.43 -15.91
N GLU A 101 40.74 -37.12 -14.78
CA GLU A 101 39.75 -38.04 -14.20
C GLU A 101 38.42 -37.32 -13.91
N LEU A 102 38.46 -36.18 -13.20
CA LEU A 102 37.27 -35.42 -12.83
C LEU A 102 36.55 -34.83 -14.06
N LYS A 103 37.30 -34.36 -15.06
CA LYS A 103 36.72 -33.89 -16.32
C LYS A 103 36.03 -35.02 -17.07
N LYS A 104 36.69 -36.18 -17.15
CA LYS A 104 36.16 -37.36 -17.83
C LYS A 104 34.83 -37.79 -17.20
N ASP A 105 34.78 -37.96 -15.89
CA ASP A 105 33.57 -38.38 -15.18
C ASP A 105 32.42 -37.39 -15.40
N LEU A 106 32.70 -36.08 -15.31
CA LEU A 106 31.69 -35.04 -15.53
C LEU A 106 31.19 -35.02 -16.99
N PHE A 107 32.08 -35.20 -17.97
CA PHE A 107 31.74 -35.17 -19.39
C PHE A 107 31.03 -36.43 -19.86
N GLU A 108 31.37 -37.59 -19.30
CA GLU A 108 30.67 -38.85 -19.55
C GLU A 108 29.24 -38.79 -18.99
N ALA A 109 29.06 -38.33 -17.75
CA ALA A 109 27.74 -38.12 -17.16
C ALA A 109 26.89 -37.12 -17.97
N TYR A 110 27.47 -36.00 -18.40
CA TYR A 110 26.76 -35.03 -19.25
C TYR A 110 26.41 -35.58 -20.64
N ALA A 111 27.27 -36.40 -21.25
CA ALA A 111 26.98 -37.06 -22.52
C ALA A 111 25.86 -38.10 -22.37
N GLU A 112 25.85 -38.86 -21.27
CA GLU A 112 24.79 -39.80 -20.95
C GLU A 112 23.45 -39.09 -20.71
N LEU A 113 23.46 -37.97 -19.98
CA LEU A 113 22.27 -37.13 -19.78
C LEU A 113 21.75 -36.59 -21.13
N SER A 114 22.65 -36.12 -22.00
CA SER A 114 22.28 -35.64 -23.34
C SER A 114 21.66 -36.74 -24.20
N LYS A 115 22.22 -37.97 -24.14
CA LYS A 115 21.66 -39.16 -24.80
C LYS A 115 20.27 -39.51 -24.27
N LYS A 116 20.04 -39.44 -22.95
CA LYS A 116 18.72 -39.71 -22.35
C LYS A 116 17.63 -38.77 -22.87
N TYR A 117 17.96 -37.50 -23.09
CA TYR A 117 17.05 -36.49 -23.64
C TYR A 117 17.07 -36.40 -25.18
N ASN A 118 17.80 -37.31 -25.86
CA ASN A 118 17.92 -37.39 -27.31
C ASN A 118 18.35 -36.06 -27.97
N VAL A 119 19.34 -35.38 -27.39
CA VAL A 119 19.93 -34.14 -27.92
C VAL A 119 21.45 -34.23 -27.88
N GLU A 120 22.13 -33.49 -28.76
CA GLU A 120 23.60 -33.49 -28.82
C GLU A 120 24.22 -32.82 -27.58
N ASN A 121 23.69 -31.67 -27.17
CA ASN A 121 24.09 -30.94 -25.97
C ASN A 121 22.85 -30.49 -25.21
N THR A 122 22.58 -31.11 -24.06
CA THR A 122 21.40 -30.78 -23.26
C THR A 122 21.61 -29.53 -22.41
N ASP A 123 20.62 -28.64 -22.37
CA ASP A 123 20.61 -27.45 -21.53
C ASP A 123 20.37 -27.84 -20.06
N VAL A 124 21.29 -27.43 -19.17
CA VAL A 124 21.26 -27.79 -17.75
C VAL A 124 21.31 -26.58 -16.82
N ALA A 125 20.66 -26.72 -15.66
CA ALA A 125 20.86 -25.90 -14.48
C ALA A 125 22.00 -26.49 -13.66
N VAL A 126 22.95 -25.66 -13.28
CA VAL A 126 24.07 -26.03 -12.41
C VAL A 126 23.89 -25.32 -11.07
N ARG A 127 23.60 -26.09 -10.02
CA ARG A 127 23.19 -25.59 -8.70
C ARG A 127 24.13 -26.06 -7.61
N THR A 128 24.34 -25.19 -6.64
CA THR A 128 25.08 -25.48 -5.40
C THR A 128 24.19 -26.18 -4.37
N SER A 129 24.72 -27.23 -3.75
CA SER A 129 24.09 -28.03 -2.69
C SER A 129 25.14 -28.32 -1.61
N GLY A 130 25.18 -27.50 -0.57
CA GLY A 130 26.13 -27.61 0.54
C GLY A 130 25.75 -28.71 1.54
N VAL A 131 26.76 -29.43 2.04
CA VAL A 131 26.59 -30.56 2.98
C VAL A 131 26.18 -30.10 4.39
N ALA A 132 26.40 -28.83 4.73
CA ALA A 132 26.01 -28.22 6.01
C ALA A 132 24.81 -27.26 5.89
N GLU A 133 24.06 -27.31 4.78
CA GLU A 133 22.90 -26.45 4.52
C GLU A 133 21.66 -26.82 5.36
N ASP A 134 21.61 -28.01 5.97
CA ASP A 134 20.39 -28.57 6.58
C ASP A 134 20.41 -28.66 8.11
N ASN A 135 21.01 -27.69 8.81
CA ASN A 135 20.68 -27.52 10.23
C ASN A 135 19.28 -26.86 10.31
N PRO A 136 18.31 -27.39 11.10
CA PRO A 136 16.97 -26.79 11.26
C PRO A 136 16.97 -25.29 11.62
N ASP A 137 18.08 -24.79 12.17
CA ASP A 137 18.28 -23.37 12.50
C ASP A 137 18.91 -22.52 11.38
N ALA A 138 19.22 -23.11 10.23
CA ALA A 138 20.14 -22.56 9.24
C ALA A 138 19.54 -22.46 7.82
N SER A 139 18.72 -21.43 7.53
CA SER A 139 18.19 -21.23 6.16
C SER A 139 19.18 -20.48 5.26
N PHE A 140 19.88 -21.21 4.38
CA PHE A 140 20.79 -20.67 3.34
C PHE A 140 20.05 -20.06 2.12
N ALA A 141 18.87 -19.44 2.30
CA ALA A 141 18.08 -18.96 1.16
C ALA A 141 18.81 -17.84 0.38
N GLY A 142 19.04 -18.07 -0.92
CA GLY A 142 19.55 -17.08 -1.87
C GLY A 142 21.02 -16.65 -1.68
N GLN A 143 21.86 -17.43 -1.00
CA GLN A 143 23.27 -17.07 -0.75
C GLN A 143 24.26 -17.59 -1.81
N PHE A 144 23.92 -18.66 -2.53
CA PHE A 144 24.80 -19.29 -3.51
C PHE A 144 24.31 -19.10 -4.95
N GLU A 145 25.25 -19.12 -5.90
CA GLU A 145 24.95 -18.89 -7.32
C GLU A 145 24.36 -20.15 -7.97
N THR A 146 23.31 -19.94 -8.75
CA THR A 146 22.70 -20.92 -9.67
C THR A 146 22.98 -20.43 -11.09
N PHE A 147 23.43 -21.34 -11.96
CA PHE A 147 23.68 -21.03 -13.36
C PHE A 147 22.66 -21.75 -14.24
N LEU A 148 21.91 -20.99 -15.04
CA LEU A 148 20.83 -21.49 -15.88
C LEU A 148 21.23 -21.49 -17.36
N ASN A 149 20.58 -22.34 -18.16
CA ASN A 149 20.80 -22.47 -19.61
C ASN A 149 22.29 -22.69 -19.95
N ILE A 150 22.94 -23.62 -19.25
CA ILE A 150 24.31 -24.03 -19.53
C ILE A 150 24.29 -25.15 -20.56
N THR A 151 25.00 -24.95 -21.67
CA THR A 151 25.05 -25.89 -22.79
C THR A 151 26.49 -26.12 -23.22
N GLY A 152 26.85 -27.41 -23.32
CA GLY A 152 28.17 -27.87 -23.77
C GLY A 152 29.15 -28.13 -22.63
N LYS A 153 30.08 -29.07 -22.87
CA LYS A 153 31.04 -29.60 -21.90
C LYS A 153 31.89 -28.51 -21.22
N GLU A 154 32.45 -27.59 -22.00
CA GLU A 154 33.31 -26.51 -21.47
C GLU A 154 32.53 -25.49 -20.63
N SER A 155 31.31 -25.16 -21.04
CA SER A 155 30.43 -24.26 -20.27
C SER A 155 30.01 -24.90 -18.95
N LEU A 156 29.72 -26.21 -18.96
CA LEU A 156 29.42 -26.98 -17.76
C LEU A 156 30.60 -26.99 -16.78
N LEU A 157 31.81 -27.31 -17.26
CA LEU A 157 33.02 -27.33 -16.42
C LEU A 157 33.25 -25.96 -15.76
N ARG A 158 33.05 -24.87 -16.52
CA ARG A 158 33.15 -23.50 -16.00
C ARG A 158 32.07 -23.20 -14.95
N ALA A 159 30.82 -23.60 -15.19
CA ALA A 159 29.72 -23.40 -14.24
C ALA A 159 29.96 -24.16 -12.93
N VAL A 160 30.42 -25.42 -12.98
CA VAL A 160 30.80 -26.20 -11.79
C VAL A 160 31.92 -25.51 -11.01
N LYS A 161 32.93 -24.97 -11.71
CA LYS A 161 33.99 -24.17 -11.06
C LYS A 161 33.44 -22.93 -10.37
N ASN A 162 32.53 -22.21 -11.04
CA ASN A 162 31.92 -21.01 -10.49
C ASN A 162 31.06 -21.34 -9.25
N CYS A 163 30.41 -22.50 -9.19
CA CYS A 163 29.77 -23.00 -7.98
C CYS A 163 30.77 -23.15 -6.82
N PHE A 164 31.98 -23.68 -7.06
CA PHE A 164 33.02 -23.75 -6.02
C PHE A 164 33.51 -22.37 -5.58
N ILE A 165 33.60 -21.42 -6.51
CA ILE A 165 33.96 -20.02 -6.20
C ILE A 165 32.86 -19.35 -5.36
N SER A 166 31.59 -19.53 -5.71
CA SER A 166 30.47 -18.88 -5.03
C SER A 166 30.27 -19.37 -3.58
N PHE A 167 30.82 -20.54 -3.24
CA PHE A 167 30.87 -21.05 -1.86
C PHE A 167 31.64 -20.12 -0.89
N PHE A 168 32.52 -19.25 -1.42
CA PHE A 168 33.35 -18.31 -0.66
C PHE A 168 32.96 -16.85 -0.90
N THR A 169 31.68 -16.58 -1.20
CA THR A 169 31.15 -15.21 -1.21
C THR A 169 31.17 -14.60 0.20
N ASP A 170 31.22 -13.27 0.26
CA ASP A 170 31.29 -12.54 1.53
C ASP A 170 30.10 -12.89 2.44
N ARG A 171 28.91 -13.05 1.86
CA ARG A 171 27.69 -13.44 2.57
C ARG A 171 27.79 -14.86 3.15
N ALA A 172 28.28 -15.83 2.37
CA ALA A 172 28.45 -17.21 2.83
C ALA A 172 29.49 -17.34 3.96
N ILE A 173 30.54 -16.50 3.95
CA ILE A 173 31.55 -16.44 5.02
C ILE A 173 30.96 -15.90 6.32
N VAL A 174 30.33 -14.71 6.29
CA VAL A 174 29.68 -14.12 7.49
C VAL A 174 28.69 -15.08 8.11
N TYR A 175 27.92 -15.75 7.26
CA TYR A 175 26.91 -16.69 7.72
C TYR A 175 27.50 -17.88 8.46
N ARG A 176 28.48 -18.57 7.86
CA ARG A 176 29.14 -19.74 8.49
C ARG A 176 29.78 -19.37 9.83
N GLU A 177 30.31 -18.16 9.97
CA GLU A 177 30.80 -17.62 11.24
C GLU A 177 29.69 -17.46 12.29
N GLN A 178 28.51 -16.95 11.90
CA GLN A 178 27.36 -16.81 12.81
C GLN A 178 26.87 -18.17 13.34
N VAL A 179 26.82 -19.19 12.48
CA VAL A 179 26.40 -20.55 12.85
C VAL A 179 27.56 -21.43 13.35
N LYS A 180 28.76 -20.87 13.50
CA LYS A 180 29.97 -21.53 14.01
C LYS A 180 30.39 -22.79 13.24
N ILE A 181 30.26 -22.75 11.91
CA ILE A 181 30.69 -23.82 11.01
C ILE A 181 32.07 -23.48 10.43
N ASP A 182 33.04 -24.39 10.62
CA ASP A 182 34.40 -24.20 10.08
C ASP A 182 34.39 -24.17 8.54
N HIS A 183 34.99 -23.12 7.97
CA HIS A 183 35.01 -22.84 6.54
C HIS A 183 35.75 -23.89 5.70
N LEU A 184 36.64 -24.67 6.31
CA LEU A 184 37.50 -25.64 5.64
C LEU A 184 37.04 -27.09 5.87
N SER A 185 36.04 -27.30 6.74
CA SER A 185 35.50 -28.63 7.07
C SER A 185 34.32 -29.04 6.20
N VAL A 186 33.71 -28.11 5.47
CA VAL A 186 32.46 -28.33 4.72
C VAL A 186 32.73 -28.51 3.23
N ALA A 187 32.19 -29.59 2.68
CA ALA A 187 32.21 -29.84 1.25
C ALA A 187 31.00 -29.23 0.54
N LEU A 188 31.18 -28.93 -0.75
CA LEU A 188 30.09 -28.54 -1.64
C LEU A 188 29.81 -29.68 -2.63
N SER A 189 28.53 -29.98 -2.85
CA SER A 189 28.07 -30.75 -3.99
C SER A 189 27.47 -29.83 -5.05
N VAL A 190 27.57 -30.22 -6.32
CA VAL A 190 26.99 -29.47 -7.44
C VAL A 190 26.00 -30.34 -8.19
N GLY A 191 24.73 -29.94 -8.18
CA GLY A 191 23.66 -30.57 -8.95
C GLY A 191 23.65 -30.08 -10.40
N VAL A 192 23.65 -31.01 -11.35
CA VAL A 192 23.50 -30.76 -12.79
C VAL A 192 22.17 -31.36 -13.21
N GLN A 193 21.16 -30.51 -13.40
CA GLN A 193 19.79 -30.92 -13.69
C GLN A 193 19.37 -30.43 -15.06
N LYS A 194 18.61 -31.25 -15.81
CA LYS A 194 17.98 -30.81 -17.07
C LYS A 194 17.13 -29.55 -16.84
N MET A 195 17.31 -28.53 -17.69
CA MET A 195 16.44 -27.36 -17.67
C MET A 195 15.05 -27.69 -18.19
N VAL A 196 14.02 -27.15 -17.53
CA VAL A 196 12.65 -27.07 -18.05
C VAL A 196 12.53 -25.79 -18.88
N ARG A 197 11.87 -25.84 -20.04
CA ARG A 197 11.75 -24.68 -20.95
C ARG A 197 10.70 -23.66 -20.51
N SER A 198 10.70 -23.29 -19.23
CA SER A 198 9.81 -22.26 -18.70
C SER A 198 10.15 -20.84 -19.17
N ASP A 199 11.31 -20.63 -19.82
CA ASP A 199 11.59 -19.41 -20.58
C ASP A 199 10.54 -19.13 -21.67
N LEU A 200 9.88 -20.18 -22.16
CA LEU A 200 8.77 -20.13 -23.12
C LEU A 200 7.39 -20.32 -22.46
N GLY A 201 7.35 -20.63 -21.17
CA GLY A 201 6.15 -20.94 -20.40
C GLY A 201 6.11 -20.16 -19.09
N THR A 202 5.85 -20.89 -18.01
CA THR A 202 5.68 -20.32 -16.66
C THR A 202 6.50 -21.06 -15.62
N SER A 203 6.77 -20.40 -14.51
CA SER A 203 7.36 -21.03 -13.34
C SER A 203 7.04 -20.25 -12.09
N GLY A 204 7.36 -20.83 -10.94
CA GLY A 204 6.94 -20.24 -9.69
C GLY A 204 7.45 -20.98 -8.46
N VAL A 205 6.90 -20.55 -7.34
CA VAL A 205 7.15 -21.13 -6.02
C VAL A 205 5.80 -21.46 -5.40
N MET A 206 5.70 -22.58 -4.70
CA MET A 206 4.51 -22.94 -3.95
C MET A 206 4.88 -23.44 -2.57
N PHE A 207 3.97 -23.23 -1.61
CA PHE A 207 4.11 -23.61 -0.22
C PHE A 207 2.92 -24.49 0.17
N SER A 208 3.14 -25.58 0.91
CA SER A 208 2.06 -26.40 1.49
C SER A 208 1.49 -25.81 2.78
N CYS A 209 1.62 -24.48 2.95
CA CYS A 209 0.98 -23.73 4.02
C CYS A 209 0.86 -22.26 3.62
N GLU A 210 0.02 -21.51 4.31
CA GLU A 210 0.01 -20.04 4.21
C GLU A 210 1.20 -19.45 4.99
N THR A 211 2.03 -18.67 4.30
CA THR A 211 3.37 -18.28 4.77
C THR A 211 3.39 -17.21 5.84
N GLU A 212 2.31 -16.47 6.08
CA GLU A 212 2.22 -15.41 7.10
C GLU A 212 1.75 -15.96 8.46
N SER A 213 0.62 -16.68 8.43
CA SER A 213 -0.08 -17.28 9.57
C SER A 213 0.48 -18.64 9.97
N GLY A 214 1.02 -19.40 9.01
CA GLY A 214 1.41 -20.80 9.19
C GLY A 214 0.25 -21.79 9.08
N PHE A 215 -0.92 -21.39 8.59
CA PHE A 215 -2.07 -22.29 8.39
C PHE A 215 -1.72 -23.39 7.36
N GLY A 216 -1.68 -24.64 7.80
CA GLY A 216 -1.13 -25.75 7.01
C GLY A 216 -2.09 -26.42 6.03
N ASP A 217 -3.41 -26.27 6.17
CA ASP A 217 -4.38 -26.99 5.31
C ASP A 217 -4.67 -26.24 3.99
N VAL A 218 -3.69 -25.50 3.47
CA VAL A 218 -3.82 -24.71 2.25
C VAL A 218 -2.51 -24.64 1.49
N VAL A 219 -2.59 -24.76 0.16
CA VAL A 219 -1.46 -24.56 -0.74
C VAL A 219 -1.48 -23.13 -1.26
N LEU A 220 -0.37 -22.41 -1.08
CA LEU A 220 -0.11 -21.12 -1.70
C LEU A 220 0.75 -21.34 -2.95
N ILE A 221 0.29 -20.90 -4.12
CA ILE A 221 1.03 -21.01 -5.39
C ILE A 221 1.27 -19.61 -5.95
N ASN A 222 2.53 -19.25 -6.16
CA ASN A 222 2.93 -18.06 -6.88
C ASN A 222 3.45 -18.44 -8.28
N ALA A 223 3.05 -17.71 -9.30
CA ALA A 223 3.35 -18.02 -10.71
C ALA A 223 3.70 -16.77 -11.53
N SER A 224 4.70 -16.88 -12.40
CA SER A 224 5.02 -15.84 -13.37
C SER A 224 5.57 -16.43 -14.68
N TYR A 225 5.68 -15.60 -15.71
CA TYR A 225 6.24 -16.01 -16.99
C TYR A 225 7.77 -16.09 -16.94
N GLY A 226 8.33 -16.99 -17.74
CA GLY A 226 9.78 -17.16 -17.85
C GLY A 226 10.36 -18.06 -16.75
N LEU A 227 11.68 -17.99 -16.56
CA LEU A 227 12.40 -18.76 -15.55
C LEU A 227 12.14 -18.24 -14.12
N GLY A 228 12.06 -19.17 -13.16
CA GLY A 228 11.53 -18.90 -11.81
C GLY A 228 12.42 -18.07 -10.91
N GLU A 229 13.65 -17.79 -11.35
CA GLU A 229 14.65 -17.03 -10.60
C GLU A 229 14.16 -15.62 -10.20
N ASN A 230 13.33 -14.98 -11.03
CA ASN A 230 12.77 -13.67 -10.71
C ASN A 230 11.70 -13.73 -9.61
N VAL A 231 10.92 -14.82 -9.54
CA VAL A 231 9.92 -15.04 -8.49
C VAL A 231 10.64 -15.31 -7.16
N VAL A 232 11.62 -16.22 -7.16
CA VAL A 232 12.41 -16.57 -5.96
C VAL A 232 13.18 -15.36 -5.39
N LYS A 233 13.64 -14.45 -6.25
CA LYS A 233 14.36 -13.23 -5.84
C LYS A 233 13.46 -12.04 -5.51
N GLY A 234 12.14 -12.15 -5.65
CA GLY A 234 11.20 -11.05 -5.45
C GLY A 234 11.39 -9.88 -6.44
N ARG A 235 11.86 -10.16 -7.65
CA ARG A 235 12.04 -9.14 -8.71
C ARG A 235 10.79 -8.91 -9.56
N VAL A 236 9.84 -9.83 -9.47
CA VAL A 236 8.56 -9.76 -10.15
C VAL A 236 7.46 -9.98 -9.13
N ASP A 237 6.37 -9.26 -9.29
CA ASP A 237 5.12 -9.47 -8.57
C ASP A 237 4.29 -10.53 -9.33
N PRO A 238 4.21 -11.77 -8.81
CA PRO A 238 3.63 -12.92 -9.50
C PRO A 238 2.10 -12.99 -9.34
N ASP A 239 1.44 -13.80 -10.16
CA ASP A 239 0.09 -14.26 -9.85
C ASP A 239 0.10 -15.13 -8.59
N GLN A 240 -0.94 -15.06 -7.79
CA GLN A 240 -1.07 -15.77 -6.53
C GLN A 240 -2.37 -16.57 -6.48
N PHE A 241 -2.29 -17.80 -5.98
CA PHE A 241 -3.42 -18.71 -5.87
C PHE A 241 -3.42 -19.43 -4.52
N TYR A 242 -4.62 -19.58 -3.93
CA TYR A 242 -4.83 -20.40 -2.73
C TYR A 242 -5.70 -21.61 -3.06
N VAL A 243 -5.29 -22.80 -2.61
CA VAL A 243 -6.04 -24.04 -2.82
C VAL A 243 -6.21 -24.79 -1.50
N PHE A 244 -7.45 -25.12 -1.13
CA PHE A 244 -7.72 -25.85 0.12
C PHE A 244 -7.38 -27.34 -0.01
N GLU A 245 -6.57 -27.89 0.90
CA GLU A 245 -6.10 -29.27 0.72
C GLU A 245 -7.17 -30.32 1.08
N THR A 246 -7.85 -30.15 2.21
CA THR A 246 -8.80 -31.15 2.72
C THR A 246 -9.87 -31.55 1.69
N THR A 247 -10.49 -30.59 0.99
CA THR A 247 -11.50 -30.93 -0.02
C THR A 247 -10.88 -31.29 -1.39
N LEU A 248 -9.68 -30.80 -1.70
CA LEU A 248 -8.92 -31.26 -2.86
C LEU A 248 -8.64 -32.77 -2.78
N LYS A 249 -8.27 -33.28 -1.59
CA LYS A 249 -8.08 -34.72 -1.33
C LYS A 249 -9.37 -35.54 -1.53
N LYS A 250 -10.54 -34.92 -1.35
CA LYS A 250 -11.86 -35.52 -1.61
C LYS A 250 -12.29 -35.45 -3.09
N GLY A 251 -11.49 -34.84 -3.97
CA GLY A 251 -11.76 -34.75 -5.41
C GLY A 251 -12.46 -33.47 -5.86
N PHE A 252 -12.63 -32.49 -4.97
CA PHE A 252 -13.16 -31.16 -5.32
C PHE A 252 -12.09 -30.27 -5.98
N SER A 253 -12.50 -29.09 -6.44
CA SER A 253 -11.64 -28.09 -7.08
C SER A 253 -11.59 -26.78 -6.27
N PRO A 254 -11.05 -26.79 -5.04
CA PRO A 254 -11.17 -25.67 -4.11
C PRO A 254 -10.11 -24.57 -4.32
N ILE A 255 -10.15 -23.90 -5.47
CA ILE A 255 -9.33 -22.70 -5.72
C ILE A 255 -9.99 -21.52 -4.98
N LEU A 256 -9.54 -21.27 -3.76
CA LEU A 256 -10.12 -20.28 -2.85
C LEU A 256 -9.87 -18.84 -3.31
N GLU A 257 -8.75 -18.56 -3.96
CA GLU A 257 -8.42 -17.19 -4.35
C GLU A 257 -7.51 -17.19 -5.58
N LYS A 258 -7.72 -16.19 -6.43
CA LYS A 258 -6.89 -15.87 -7.59
C LYS A 258 -6.61 -14.37 -7.60
N THR A 259 -5.33 -14.02 -7.51
CA THR A 259 -4.86 -12.63 -7.49
C THR A 259 -3.85 -12.43 -8.60
N LEU A 260 -4.11 -11.42 -9.44
CA LEU A 260 -3.35 -11.16 -10.66
C LEU A 260 -2.14 -10.28 -10.31
N GLY A 261 -0.94 -10.78 -10.55
CA GLY A 261 0.30 -10.01 -10.38
C GLY A 261 0.59 -9.11 -11.56
N THR A 262 1.34 -8.02 -11.35
CA THR A 262 1.72 -7.11 -12.44
C THR A 262 2.62 -7.76 -13.49
N LYS A 263 3.40 -8.79 -13.10
CA LYS A 263 4.25 -9.62 -13.98
C LYS A 263 5.08 -8.78 -14.97
N LEU A 264 5.71 -7.68 -14.54
CA LEU A 264 6.31 -6.68 -15.45
C LEU A 264 7.47 -7.23 -16.31
N VAL A 265 8.22 -8.20 -15.79
CA VAL A 265 9.40 -8.77 -16.43
C VAL A 265 9.38 -10.29 -16.41
N LYS A 266 10.00 -10.92 -17.40
CA LYS A 266 10.24 -12.37 -17.46
C LYS A 266 11.67 -12.67 -17.87
N LEU A 267 12.25 -13.70 -17.26
CA LEU A 267 13.63 -14.14 -17.54
C LEU A 267 13.62 -15.20 -18.65
N ILE A 268 14.36 -14.96 -19.74
CA ILE A 268 14.40 -15.84 -20.91
C ILE A 268 15.82 -16.28 -21.27
N TYR A 269 15.95 -17.28 -22.13
CA TYR A 269 17.24 -17.75 -22.63
C TYR A 269 17.90 -16.73 -23.57
N THR A 270 19.22 -16.82 -23.66
CA THR A 270 19.99 -16.16 -24.73
C THR A 270 20.93 -17.15 -25.41
N ALA A 271 21.37 -16.79 -26.61
CA ALA A 271 22.41 -17.52 -27.33
C ALA A 271 23.84 -17.18 -26.85
N ASN A 272 24.01 -16.25 -25.91
CA ASN A 272 25.32 -15.82 -25.43
C ASN A 272 25.77 -16.68 -24.23
N PRO A 273 26.81 -17.54 -24.37
CA PRO A 273 27.26 -18.41 -23.28
C PRO A 273 27.83 -17.66 -22.06
N LYS A 274 28.18 -16.37 -22.20
CA LYS A 274 28.62 -15.53 -21.07
C LYS A 274 27.46 -14.97 -20.26
N ASN A 275 26.30 -14.76 -20.89
CA ASN A 275 25.09 -14.23 -20.29
C ASN A 275 23.91 -15.11 -20.74
N PRO A 276 23.80 -16.35 -20.25
CA PRO A 276 22.92 -17.37 -20.81
C PRO A 276 21.43 -17.05 -20.62
N THR A 277 21.09 -16.09 -19.76
CA THR A 277 19.72 -15.59 -19.53
C THR A 277 19.67 -14.06 -19.58
N LYS A 278 18.48 -13.50 -19.87
CA LYS A 278 18.22 -12.05 -19.83
C LYS A 278 16.78 -11.74 -19.46
N ASP A 279 16.57 -10.63 -18.76
CA ASP A 279 15.24 -10.11 -18.50
C ASP A 279 14.68 -9.39 -19.73
N ILE A 280 13.39 -9.61 -19.99
CA ILE A 280 12.62 -8.84 -20.97
C ILE A 280 11.29 -8.41 -20.35
N ALA A 281 10.74 -7.29 -20.84
CA ALA A 281 9.40 -6.87 -20.43
C ALA A 281 8.34 -7.85 -20.95
N THR A 282 7.33 -8.14 -20.14
CA THR A 282 6.14 -8.88 -20.60
C THR A 282 5.26 -8.00 -21.50
N THR A 283 4.49 -8.65 -22.35
CA THR A 283 3.48 -8.01 -23.18
C THR A 283 2.27 -7.58 -22.34
N LYS A 284 1.48 -6.64 -22.85
CA LYS A 284 0.23 -6.23 -22.20
C LYS A 284 -0.72 -7.42 -21.98
N LYS A 285 -0.85 -8.30 -22.98
CA LYS A 285 -1.70 -9.50 -22.89
C LYS A 285 -1.25 -10.43 -21.76
N GLU A 286 0.05 -10.65 -21.61
CA GLU A 286 0.59 -11.46 -20.50
C GLU A 286 0.27 -10.83 -19.13
N ARG A 287 0.39 -9.51 -18.98
CA ARG A 287 0.08 -8.84 -17.71
C ARG A 287 -1.40 -8.91 -17.34
N GLU A 288 -2.29 -8.82 -18.32
CA GLU A 288 -3.75 -8.77 -18.11
C GLU A 288 -4.41 -10.15 -17.95
N ASN A 289 -3.64 -11.25 -18.00
CA ASN A 289 -4.16 -12.61 -17.84
C ASN A 289 -3.35 -13.37 -16.78
N PHE A 290 -4.00 -14.35 -16.13
CA PHE A 290 -3.31 -15.32 -15.29
C PHE A 290 -2.35 -16.15 -16.14
N CYS A 291 -1.15 -16.39 -15.64
CA CYS A 291 -0.11 -17.10 -16.38
C CYS A 291 -0.34 -18.60 -16.46
N ILE A 292 -1.08 -19.20 -15.51
CA ILE A 292 -1.44 -20.62 -15.48
C ILE A 292 -2.95 -20.85 -15.40
N SER A 293 -3.40 -22.02 -15.85
CA SER A 293 -4.82 -22.40 -15.84
C SER A 293 -5.26 -23.04 -14.53
N ASP A 294 -6.57 -23.12 -14.29
CA ASP A 294 -7.14 -23.80 -13.10
C ASP A 294 -6.73 -25.27 -13.02
N LYS A 295 -6.56 -25.93 -14.18
CA LYS A 295 -6.06 -27.31 -14.25
C LYS A 295 -4.62 -27.40 -13.71
N ASP A 296 -3.77 -26.44 -14.05
CA ASP A 296 -2.38 -26.41 -13.63
C ASP A 296 -2.27 -26.08 -12.14
N ILE A 297 -3.08 -25.13 -11.66
CA ILE A 297 -3.21 -24.78 -10.23
C ILE A 297 -3.57 -26.04 -9.41
N LEU A 298 -4.59 -26.79 -9.82
CA LEU A 298 -5.01 -28.01 -9.13
C LEU A 298 -4.00 -29.15 -9.24
N ALA A 299 -3.28 -29.27 -10.37
CA ALA A 299 -2.22 -30.25 -10.53
C ALA A 299 -1.04 -29.97 -9.59
N LEU A 300 -0.60 -28.71 -9.51
CA LEU A 300 0.45 -28.26 -8.60
C LEU A 300 0.03 -28.44 -7.14
N ALA A 301 -1.21 -28.10 -6.77
CA ALA A 301 -1.71 -28.32 -5.42
C ALA A 301 -1.76 -29.81 -5.05
N LYS A 302 -2.14 -30.69 -5.97
CA LYS A 302 -2.08 -32.15 -5.75
C LYS A 302 -0.64 -32.64 -5.56
N TRP A 303 0.31 -32.09 -6.30
CA TRP A 303 1.73 -32.39 -6.11
C TRP A 303 2.24 -31.89 -4.77
N SER A 304 1.84 -30.69 -4.34
CA SER A 304 2.13 -30.15 -3.00
C SER A 304 1.69 -31.13 -1.91
N VAL A 305 0.45 -31.62 -1.97
CA VAL A 305 -0.08 -32.63 -1.05
C VAL A 305 0.77 -33.91 -1.06
N ILE A 306 1.11 -34.43 -2.24
CA ILE A 306 1.93 -35.67 -2.35
C ILE A 306 3.32 -35.48 -1.74
N VAL A 307 3.95 -34.31 -1.97
CA VAL A 307 5.27 -33.98 -1.44
C VAL A 307 5.19 -33.80 0.08
N GLU A 308 4.22 -33.03 0.59
CA GLU A 308 4.00 -32.86 2.03
C GLU A 308 3.73 -34.20 2.73
N ASP A 309 2.87 -35.05 2.15
CA ASP A 309 2.57 -36.37 2.69
C ASP A 309 3.80 -37.30 2.72
N HIS A 310 4.78 -37.08 1.84
CA HIS A 310 6.03 -37.83 1.84
C HIS A 310 6.98 -37.34 2.94
N TYR A 311 7.16 -36.03 3.06
CA TYR A 311 8.10 -35.44 4.02
C TYR A 311 7.52 -35.25 5.44
N LYS A 312 6.20 -35.35 5.59
CA LYS A 312 5.44 -35.18 6.86
C LYS A 312 5.68 -33.83 7.55
N LYS A 313 5.96 -32.80 6.75
CA LYS A 313 6.25 -31.43 7.18
C LYS A 313 5.82 -30.47 6.07
N SER A 314 5.48 -29.24 6.41
CA SER A 314 5.20 -28.21 5.41
C SER A 314 6.42 -27.95 4.52
N MET A 315 6.18 -27.71 3.24
CA MET A 315 7.20 -27.69 2.19
C MET A 315 7.18 -26.38 1.41
N ASP A 316 8.37 -25.90 1.07
CA ASP A 316 8.67 -24.85 0.08
C ASP A 316 9.16 -25.54 -1.21
N MET A 317 8.46 -25.31 -2.32
CA MET A 317 8.64 -26.02 -3.58
C MET A 317 8.78 -25.04 -4.74
N GLU A 318 9.78 -25.26 -5.59
CA GLU A 318 9.92 -24.55 -6.86
C GLU A 318 9.39 -25.44 -7.99
N TRP A 319 8.63 -24.85 -8.91
CA TRP A 319 8.05 -25.56 -10.04
C TRP A 319 8.22 -24.79 -11.35
N ALA A 320 8.13 -25.52 -12.46
CA ALA A 320 8.24 -24.96 -13.80
C ALA A 320 7.35 -25.72 -14.80
N GLU A 321 6.74 -25.00 -15.72
CA GLU A 321 6.03 -25.52 -16.88
C GLU A 321 6.96 -25.47 -18.10
N ASP A 322 7.11 -26.58 -18.82
CA ASP A 322 7.85 -26.57 -20.07
C ASP A 322 7.00 -25.95 -21.19
N GLY A 323 7.38 -24.76 -21.68
CA GLY A 323 6.61 -24.07 -22.72
C GLY A 323 6.60 -24.77 -24.09
N LYS A 324 7.34 -25.88 -24.28
CA LYS A 324 7.26 -26.70 -25.49
C LYS A 324 6.30 -27.86 -25.36
N THR A 325 6.28 -28.54 -24.21
CA THR A 325 5.43 -29.73 -24.00
C THR A 325 4.14 -29.44 -23.24
N GLY A 326 4.09 -28.32 -22.49
CA GLY A 326 3.00 -27.99 -21.56
C GLY A 326 3.02 -28.84 -20.29
N GLU A 327 4.10 -29.58 -20.04
CA GLU A 327 4.24 -30.44 -18.85
C GLU A 327 4.78 -29.64 -17.67
N LEU A 328 4.21 -29.88 -16.48
CA LEU A 328 4.68 -29.33 -15.23
C LEU A 328 5.82 -30.17 -14.66
N PHE A 329 6.69 -29.55 -13.87
CA PHE A 329 7.80 -30.18 -13.18
C PHE A 329 8.04 -29.51 -11.82
N ILE A 330 8.34 -30.30 -10.79
CA ILE A 330 8.95 -29.82 -9.54
C ILE A 330 10.47 -29.78 -9.75
N VAL A 331 11.05 -28.58 -9.63
CA VAL A 331 12.49 -28.36 -9.86
C VAL A 331 13.29 -28.30 -8.56
N GLN A 332 12.63 -28.09 -7.42
CA GLN A 332 13.23 -28.14 -6.08
C GLN A 332 12.15 -28.28 -5.01
N ALA A 333 12.46 -28.92 -3.88
CA ALA A 333 11.61 -28.92 -2.69
C ALA A 333 12.47 -28.98 -1.42
N ARG A 334 12.01 -28.31 -0.35
CA ARG A 334 12.64 -28.31 0.97
C ARG A 334 11.62 -28.02 2.06
N PRO A 335 11.86 -28.40 3.33
CA PRO A 335 10.97 -28.02 4.43
C PRO A 335 10.83 -26.50 4.59
N GLU A 336 9.63 -26.05 4.97
CA GLU A 336 9.36 -24.68 5.41
C GLU A 336 9.90 -24.47 6.84
N THR A 337 10.63 -23.39 7.07
CA THR A 337 11.42 -23.18 8.32
C THR A 337 11.08 -21.91 9.10
N VAL A 338 10.26 -21.02 8.53
CA VAL A 338 9.93 -19.70 9.11
C VAL A 338 8.78 -19.81 10.10
N GLN A 339 7.70 -20.50 9.75
CA GLN A 339 6.50 -20.61 10.59
C GLN A 339 6.53 -21.84 11.50
N SER A 340 7.29 -22.87 11.16
CA SER A 340 7.48 -24.08 11.98
C SER A 340 8.11 -23.83 13.37
N LYS A 341 8.52 -22.59 13.67
CA LYS A 341 9.06 -22.15 14.97
C LYS A 341 8.06 -21.43 15.88
N LYS A 342 6.86 -21.06 15.41
CA LYS A 342 5.84 -20.40 16.24
C LYS A 342 5.04 -21.42 17.02
N ASN A 343 5.01 -21.29 18.35
CA ASN A 343 4.15 -22.11 19.18
C ASN A 343 2.73 -21.52 19.19
N LEU A 344 1.87 -22.03 18.30
CA LEU A 344 0.49 -21.59 18.11
C LEU A 344 -0.44 -21.94 19.29
N SER A 345 0.03 -22.71 20.27
CA SER A 345 -0.78 -23.27 21.36
C SER A 345 -0.91 -22.40 22.62
N VAL A 346 -0.43 -21.16 22.60
CA VAL A 346 -0.43 -20.29 23.80
C VAL A 346 -0.95 -18.89 23.45
N LEU A 347 -2.11 -18.53 24.01
CA LEU A 347 -2.56 -17.14 24.00
C LEU A 347 -1.94 -16.40 25.18
N GLU A 348 -1.31 -15.26 24.90
CA GLU A 348 -0.70 -14.41 25.92
C GLU A 348 -1.60 -13.20 26.19
N GLU A 349 -2.38 -13.25 27.28
CA GLU A 349 -3.10 -12.08 27.80
C GLU A 349 -2.21 -11.35 28.81
N TYR A 350 -2.03 -10.05 28.65
CA TYR A 350 -1.13 -9.25 29.47
C TYR A 350 -1.95 -8.46 30.50
N ILE A 351 -1.92 -8.86 31.77
CA ILE A 351 -2.73 -8.26 32.84
C ILE A 351 -1.82 -7.52 33.82
N ILE A 352 -2.04 -6.22 33.99
CA ILE A 352 -1.34 -5.45 35.02
C ILE A 352 -1.88 -5.80 36.40
N ASN A 353 -1.00 -6.10 37.35
CA ASN A 353 -1.39 -6.41 38.72
C ASN A 353 -2.14 -5.21 39.35
N ALA A 354 -3.39 -5.44 39.75
CA ALA A 354 -4.27 -4.41 40.30
C ALA A 354 -3.78 -3.80 41.63
N ALA A 355 -3.03 -4.57 42.43
CA ALA A 355 -2.48 -4.12 43.71
C ALA A 355 -1.20 -3.29 43.57
N ALA A 356 -0.58 -3.25 42.38
CA ALA A 356 0.62 -2.46 42.14
C ALA A 356 0.29 -0.97 42.13
N LYS A 357 1.12 -0.16 42.81
CA LYS A 357 1.02 1.30 42.77
C LYS A 357 1.33 1.79 41.36
N LYS A 358 0.30 2.20 40.63
CA LYS A 358 0.38 2.70 39.25
C LYS A 358 0.56 4.21 39.25
N ILE A 359 1.74 4.69 38.86
CA ILE A 359 1.97 6.11 38.58
C ILE A 359 2.01 6.25 37.06
N VAL A 360 0.98 6.87 36.48
CA VAL A 360 0.90 7.10 35.04
C VAL A 360 1.86 8.24 34.66
N LEU A 361 2.80 7.95 33.78
CA LEU A 361 3.73 8.93 33.20
C LEU A 361 3.16 9.57 31.94
N ALA A 362 2.50 8.80 31.07
CA ALA A 362 1.89 9.30 29.85
C ALA A 362 0.75 8.38 29.38
N GLU A 363 -0.22 8.91 28.64
CA GLU A 363 -1.34 8.17 28.05
C GLU A 363 -1.45 8.54 26.58
N GLY A 364 -1.88 7.61 25.74
CA GLY A 364 -2.06 7.82 24.30
C GLY A 364 -2.88 6.69 23.68
N MET A 365 -2.94 6.66 22.35
CA MET A 365 -3.63 5.61 21.62
C MET A 365 -2.79 4.33 21.57
N SER A 366 -3.42 3.21 21.88
CA SER A 366 -2.80 1.88 21.87
C SER A 366 -2.76 1.29 20.45
N VAL A 367 -1.66 0.61 20.12
CA VAL A 367 -1.50 -0.20 18.90
C VAL A 367 -1.14 -1.62 19.33
N GLY A 368 -2.12 -2.51 19.30
CA GLY A 368 -2.03 -3.90 19.79
C GLY A 368 -2.55 -4.06 21.22
N SER A 369 -2.31 -5.22 21.83
CA SER A 369 -2.81 -5.58 23.17
C SER A 369 -1.73 -6.01 24.18
N LYS A 370 -0.44 -5.97 23.79
CA LYS A 370 0.69 -6.46 24.60
C LYS A 370 1.17 -5.43 25.64
N ILE A 371 1.98 -5.88 26.60
CA ILE A 371 2.74 -5.00 27.50
C ILE A 371 4.22 -5.16 27.21
N GLY A 372 4.93 -4.04 27.05
CA GLY A 372 6.38 -4.01 26.93
C GLY A 372 7.02 -3.26 28.08
N GLN A 373 8.20 -3.73 28.50
CA GLN A 373 8.94 -3.19 29.63
C GLN A 373 10.41 -3.07 29.31
N GLY A 374 11.03 -2.05 29.88
CA GLY A 374 12.46 -1.85 29.74
C GLY A 374 12.92 -0.50 30.26
N THR A 375 14.20 -0.25 30.06
CA THR A 375 14.77 1.07 30.30
C THR A 375 14.33 1.98 29.15
N ALA A 376 13.64 3.07 29.48
CA ALA A 376 13.30 4.10 28.52
C ALA A 376 14.58 4.67 27.91
N LYS A 377 14.64 4.68 26.59
CA LYS A 377 15.66 5.37 25.83
C LYS A 377 14.95 6.45 25.03
N VAL A 378 15.05 7.68 25.53
CA VAL A 378 14.53 8.84 24.80
C VAL A 378 15.53 9.16 23.69
N ILE A 379 15.11 8.92 22.45
CA ILE A 379 15.88 9.19 21.25
C ILE A 379 15.05 10.18 20.44
N MET A 380 15.59 11.34 20.13
CA MET A 380 14.88 12.40 19.40
C MET A 380 15.29 12.47 17.92
N SER A 381 16.29 11.69 17.50
CA SER A 381 16.82 11.69 16.14
C SER A 381 17.38 10.31 15.77
N VAL A 382 17.19 9.91 14.51
CA VAL A 382 17.72 8.67 13.90
C VAL A 382 19.23 8.53 14.10
N LYS A 383 19.98 9.64 14.14
CA LYS A 383 21.44 9.66 14.35
C LYS A 383 21.89 9.01 15.66
N ASP A 384 20.98 8.91 16.62
CA ASP A 384 21.22 8.32 17.93
C ASP A 384 20.70 6.88 18.05
N ILE A 385 20.18 6.28 16.98
CA ILE A 385 19.68 4.89 16.97
C ILE A 385 20.77 3.88 17.32
N GLU A 386 22.03 4.13 16.95
CA GLU A 386 23.15 3.25 17.35
C GLU A 386 23.33 3.15 18.88
N LYS A 387 22.77 4.12 19.62
CA LYS A 387 22.79 4.13 21.09
C LYS A 387 21.60 3.36 21.69
N PHE A 388 20.63 2.95 20.88
CA PHE A 388 19.50 2.12 21.26
C PHE A 388 19.96 0.66 21.36
N LYS A 389 19.58 -0.01 22.45
CA LYS A 389 19.96 -1.41 22.68
C LYS A 389 18.73 -2.29 22.68
N GLU A 390 18.92 -3.53 22.25
CA GLU A 390 17.89 -4.56 22.36
C GLU A 390 17.42 -4.67 23.82
N GLY A 391 16.10 -4.69 24.02
CA GLY A 391 15.49 -4.71 25.36
C GLY A 391 15.10 -3.35 25.93
N GLU A 392 15.45 -2.23 25.28
CA GLU A 392 15.03 -0.88 25.69
C GLU A 392 13.61 -0.53 25.20
N VAL A 393 12.98 0.46 25.84
CA VAL A 393 11.73 1.07 25.36
C VAL A 393 12.06 2.33 24.59
N LEU A 394 11.69 2.37 23.32
CA LEU A 394 11.92 3.52 22.46
C LEU A 394 10.92 4.62 22.81
N VAL A 395 11.42 5.77 23.25
CA VAL A 395 10.58 6.95 23.49
C VAL A 395 11.06 8.04 22.54
N THR A 396 10.20 8.49 21.64
CA THR A 396 10.56 9.50 20.63
C THR A 396 9.38 10.44 20.38
N ASP A 397 9.59 11.54 19.67
CA ASP A 397 8.48 12.43 19.29
C ASP A 397 7.60 11.78 18.21
N MET A 398 8.25 11.14 17.23
CA MET A 398 7.68 10.46 16.07
C MET A 398 8.72 9.48 15.53
N THR A 399 8.29 8.49 14.74
CA THR A 399 9.17 7.56 14.01
C THR A 399 8.93 7.70 12.51
N ASP A 400 9.96 7.53 11.69
CA ASP A 400 10.01 7.39 10.22
C ASP A 400 10.67 6.02 9.84
N PRO A 401 10.77 5.61 8.55
CA PRO A 401 11.31 4.31 8.14
C PRO A 401 12.73 4.04 8.62
N ASP A 402 13.54 5.06 8.85
CA ASP A 402 14.90 4.88 9.36
C ASP A 402 14.91 4.44 10.84
N TRP A 403 13.77 4.52 11.53
CA TRP A 403 13.60 3.98 12.88
C TRP A 403 13.25 2.49 12.87
N VAL A 404 12.88 1.91 11.73
CA VAL A 404 12.49 0.48 11.64
C VAL A 404 13.54 -0.46 12.25
N PRO A 405 14.86 -0.26 12.05
CA PRO A 405 15.88 -1.07 12.73
C PRO A 405 15.79 -1.02 14.25
N ALA A 406 15.57 0.17 14.84
CA ALA A 406 15.40 0.35 16.28
C ALA A 406 14.06 -0.23 16.76
N MET A 407 12.99 -0.02 16.00
CA MET A 407 11.64 -0.51 16.30
C MET A 407 11.60 -2.04 16.34
N LYS A 408 12.34 -2.72 15.45
CA LYS A 408 12.45 -4.19 15.42
C LYS A 408 13.07 -4.79 16.68
N ILE A 409 13.95 -4.06 17.35
CA ILE A 409 14.66 -4.52 18.56
C ILE A 409 14.10 -3.89 19.86
N ALA A 410 13.11 -3.01 19.76
CA ALA A 410 12.47 -2.34 20.89
C ALA A 410 11.50 -3.27 21.62
N LYS A 411 11.44 -3.16 22.96
CA LYS A 411 10.44 -3.88 23.78
C LYS A 411 9.08 -3.19 23.79
N ALA A 412 9.05 -1.89 23.59
CA ALA A 412 7.86 -1.08 23.36
C ALA A 412 8.25 0.23 22.70
N ILE A 413 7.26 0.89 22.10
CA ILE A 413 7.43 2.17 21.42
C ILE A 413 6.44 3.17 22.02
N VAL A 414 6.92 4.36 22.37
CA VAL A 414 6.10 5.47 22.85
C VAL A 414 6.41 6.68 21.99
N THR A 415 5.40 7.20 21.29
CA THR A 415 5.54 8.44 20.53
C THR A 415 4.67 9.55 21.10
N ASN A 416 5.16 10.79 21.07
CA ASN A 416 4.32 11.95 21.39
C ASN A 416 3.21 12.15 20.35
N ARG A 417 3.46 11.82 19.08
CA ARG A 417 2.58 12.14 17.94
C ARG A 417 2.34 10.90 17.06
N GLY A 418 1.13 10.82 16.48
CA GLY A 418 0.73 9.78 15.53
C GLY A 418 -0.79 9.60 15.44
N GLY A 419 -1.40 10.12 14.36
CA GLY A 419 -2.82 9.99 13.99
C GLY A 419 -2.97 10.00 12.45
N ARG A 420 -4.16 9.73 11.89
CA ARG A 420 -4.41 9.73 10.43
C ARG A 420 -4.70 11.15 9.93
N THR A 421 -3.73 11.86 9.35
CA THR A 421 -3.82 13.27 8.88
C THR A 421 -4.29 13.39 7.43
N CYS A 422 -5.14 14.36 6.99
CA CYS A 422 -5.62 14.43 5.58
C CYS A 422 -5.99 15.87 5.07
N PHE A 423 -6.19 16.01 3.74
CA PHE A 423 -6.63 17.22 2.99
C PHE A 423 -7.99 17.06 2.32
N ASP A 424 -8.64 18.14 1.90
CA ASP A 424 -9.81 18.04 1.02
C ASP A 424 -9.43 17.56 -0.39
N GLY A 425 -10.40 16.99 -1.12
CA GLY A 425 -10.15 16.37 -2.42
C GLY A 425 -9.74 17.33 -3.54
N ASP A 426 -10.10 18.61 -3.46
CA ASP A 426 -9.81 19.62 -4.49
C ASP A 426 -8.45 20.30 -4.26
N THR A 427 -7.77 20.02 -3.14
CA THR A 427 -6.40 20.47 -2.87
C THR A 427 -5.47 20.07 -4.02
N LYS A 428 -4.76 21.05 -4.60
CA LYS A 428 -3.86 20.83 -5.74
C LYS A 428 -2.45 20.48 -5.30
N ILE A 429 -1.83 19.55 -6.02
CA ILE A 429 -0.43 19.15 -5.88
C ILE A 429 0.24 19.29 -7.25
N LEU A 430 1.46 19.83 -7.26
CA LEU A 430 2.27 19.90 -8.48
C LEU A 430 2.99 18.56 -8.68
N THR A 431 2.69 17.90 -9.79
CA THR A 431 3.30 16.64 -10.20
C THR A 431 4.24 16.82 -11.40
N ASP A 432 4.98 15.79 -11.77
CA ASP A 432 5.87 15.76 -12.94
C ASP A 432 5.13 15.95 -14.29
N VAL A 433 3.80 15.84 -14.28
CA VAL A 433 2.93 16.08 -15.44
C VAL A 433 2.06 17.34 -15.32
N GLY A 434 2.25 18.15 -14.29
CA GLY A 434 1.48 19.38 -14.03
C GLY A 434 0.65 19.32 -12.75
N PHE A 435 -0.29 20.26 -12.58
CA PHE A 435 -1.15 20.27 -11.39
C PHE A 435 -2.23 19.18 -11.46
N ILE A 436 -2.38 18.44 -10.38
CA ILE A 436 -3.40 17.41 -10.20
C ILE A 436 -4.03 17.61 -8.81
N THR A 437 -5.33 17.35 -8.67
CA THR A 437 -5.98 17.35 -7.35
C THR A 437 -5.55 16.12 -6.55
N ILE A 438 -5.42 16.23 -5.23
CA ILE A 438 -4.97 15.13 -4.37
C ILE A 438 -5.93 13.92 -4.49
N LYS A 439 -7.24 14.16 -4.64
CA LYS A 439 -8.21 13.11 -4.94
C LYS A 439 -7.85 12.33 -6.19
N LYS A 440 -7.51 13.03 -7.28
CA LYS A 440 -7.16 12.39 -8.54
C LYS A 440 -5.82 11.65 -8.44
N ILE A 441 -4.87 12.15 -7.64
CA ILE A 441 -3.62 11.43 -7.36
C ILE A 441 -3.93 10.12 -6.63
N VAL A 442 -4.75 10.14 -5.58
CA VAL A 442 -5.17 8.93 -4.86
C VAL A 442 -5.93 7.95 -5.78
N GLU A 443 -6.75 8.46 -6.70
CA GLU A 443 -7.46 7.62 -7.68
C GLU A 443 -6.56 7.01 -8.76
N GLU A 444 -5.41 7.62 -9.07
CA GLU A 444 -4.53 7.23 -10.18
C GLU A 444 -3.19 6.60 -9.74
N CYS A 445 -2.75 6.79 -8.49
CA CYS A 445 -1.41 6.39 -8.02
C CYS A 445 -1.18 4.87 -8.01
N GLU A 446 -2.24 4.06 -7.86
CA GLU A 446 -2.16 2.60 -7.97
C GLU A 446 -1.82 2.14 -9.40
N ASN A 447 -2.18 2.93 -10.41
CA ASN A 447 -2.11 2.54 -11.83
C ASN A 447 -1.02 3.26 -12.63
N LYS A 448 -0.47 4.34 -12.07
CA LYS A 448 0.47 5.22 -12.77
C LYS A 448 1.50 5.78 -11.79
N GLU A 449 2.78 5.71 -12.18
CA GLU A 449 3.83 6.40 -11.44
C GLU A 449 3.63 7.92 -11.54
N ILE A 450 3.40 8.56 -10.39
CA ILE A 450 3.25 10.00 -10.23
C ILE A 450 4.37 10.48 -9.30
N LYS A 451 5.08 11.54 -9.68
CA LYS A 451 6.09 12.16 -8.82
C LYS A 451 5.61 13.50 -8.30
N VAL A 452 5.90 13.79 -7.03
CA VAL A 452 5.57 15.04 -6.34
C VAL A 452 6.83 15.70 -5.79
N LEU A 453 6.75 17.00 -5.52
CA LEU A 453 7.85 17.74 -4.91
C LEU A 453 7.88 17.53 -3.40
N SER A 454 9.02 17.08 -2.89
CA SER A 454 9.34 16.91 -1.49
C SER A 454 10.53 17.81 -1.10
N VAL A 455 10.65 18.16 0.18
CA VAL A 455 11.72 18.99 0.73
C VAL A 455 12.63 18.14 1.62
N ASP A 456 13.93 18.12 1.36
CA ASP A 456 14.93 17.61 2.30
C ASP A 456 14.96 18.52 3.54
N GLU A 457 14.60 17.99 4.70
CA GLU A 457 14.52 18.73 5.96
C GLU A 457 15.88 19.21 6.47
N ASP A 458 16.94 18.46 6.15
CA ASP A 458 18.28 18.84 6.56
C ASP A 458 18.74 20.00 5.69
N ASN A 459 18.60 19.92 4.35
CA ASN A 459 19.22 20.88 3.43
C ASN A 459 18.29 21.93 2.81
N PHE A 460 16.98 21.81 2.99
CA PHE A 460 15.93 22.64 2.40
C PHE A 460 15.90 22.61 0.85
N ASN A 461 16.50 21.59 0.26
CA ASN A 461 16.48 21.36 -1.18
C ASN A 461 15.19 20.63 -1.58
N LEU A 462 14.69 20.94 -2.77
CA LEU A 462 13.53 20.25 -3.32
C LEU A 462 13.94 19.08 -4.21
N GLU A 463 13.22 17.97 -4.07
CA GLU A 463 13.43 16.74 -4.82
C GLU A 463 12.11 16.20 -5.37
N TRP A 464 12.17 15.56 -6.54
CA TRP A 464 11.03 14.83 -7.10
C TRP A 464 11.00 13.42 -6.54
N LYS A 465 9.95 13.08 -5.81
CA LYS A 465 9.78 11.79 -5.14
C LYS A 465 8.52 11.08 -5.61
N LYS A 466 8.54 9.75 -5.63
CA LYS A 466 7.39 8.96 -6.07
C LYS A 466 6.28 8.97 -5.02
N VAL A 467 5.04 8.99 -5.48
CA VAL A 467 3.88 8.67 -4.63
C VAL A 467 3.82 7.15 -4.49
N LEU A 468 3.86 6.66 -3.26
CA LEU A 468 3.83 5.23 -2.93
C LEU A 468 2.40 4.72 -2.78
N ASN A 469 1.53 5.51 -2.14
CA ASN A 469 0.17 5.12 -1.85
C ASN A 469 -0.76 6.33 -1.69
N GLY A 470 -2.07 6.10 -1.75
CA GLY A 470 -3.10 7.11 -1.56
C GLY A 470 -4.15 6.64 -0.55
N PHE A 471 -4.64 7.57 0.26
CA PHE A 471 -5.61 7.28 1.32
C PHE A 471 -6.85 8.14 1.16
N GLN A 472 -7.99 7.61 1.60
CA GLN A 472 -9.24 8.36 1.76
C GLN A 472 -9.94 7.99 3.07
N LYS A 473 -10.59 8.97 3.70
CA LYS A 473 -11.50 8.77 4.84
C LYS A 473 -12.51 9.90 4.92
N GLU A 474 -13.44 9.85 5.86
CA GLU A 474 -14.24 11.01 6.26
C GLU A 474 -13.70 11.63 7.53
N SER A 475 -13.63 12.97 7.56
CA SER A 475 -13.14 13.72 8.73
C SER A 475 -13.71 15.12 8.74
N GLU A 476 -13.77 15.71 9.93
CA GLU A 476 -13.95 17.15 10.07
C GLU A 476 -12.71 17.88 9.57
N VAL A 477 -12.93 19.01 8.92
CA VAL A 477 -11.86 19.82 8.33
C VAL A 477 -12.04 21.29 8.68
N VAL A 478 -10.94 22.02 8.61
CA VAL A 478 -10.89 23.46 8.82
C VAL A 478 -10.44 24.15 7.54
N LYS A 479 -11.15 25.21 7.18
CA LYS A 479 -10.73 26.12 6.13
C LYS A 479 -9.79 27.17 6.72
N THR A 480 -8.64 27.32 6.09
CA THR A 480 -7.54 28.10 6.62
C THR A 480 -6.96 29.02 5.55
N ALA A 481 -6.76 30.30 5.88
CA ALA A 481 -6.20 31.29 4.98
C ALA A 481 -4.72 31.55 5.27
N VAL A 482 -3.94 31.81 4.21
CA VAL A 482 -2.52 32.16 4.30
C VAL A 482 -2.21 33.52 3.66
N SER A 483 -1.51 34.39 4.38
CA SER A 483 -1.07 35.69 3.86
C SER A 483 0.16 36.23 4.57
N GLN A 484 1.02 36.98 3.85
CA GLN A 484 2.18 37.63 4.48
C GLN A 484 1.77 38.76 5.43
N THR A 485 0.67 39.46 5.14
CA THR A 485 0.20 40.61 5.93
C THR A 485 -0.72 40.22 7.07
N GLY A 486 -1.28 39.00 7.05
CA GLY A 486 -2.34 38.57 7.96
C GLY A 486 -3.72 39.14 7.64
N ARG A 487 -3.86 40.00 6.61
CA ARG A 487 -5.13 40.70 6.31
C ARG A 487 -5.95 40.04 5.19
N MET A 488 -5.31 39.22 4.38
CA MET A 488 -5.95 38.59 3.23
C MET A 488 -6.49 37.22 3.64
N LEU A 489 -7.79 36.99 3.42
CA LEU A 489 -8.48 35.76 3.84
C LEU A 489 -8.88 34.87 2.66
N ASP A 490 -8.74 35.33 1.42
CA ASP A 490 -9.20 34.64 0.19
C ASP A 490 -8.13 33.73 -0.46
N ASN A 491 -7.04 33.46 0.24
CA ASN A 491 -5.99 32.52 -0.18
C ASN A 491 -5.97 31.33 0.77
N GLU A 492 -6.66 30.27 0.41
CA GLU A 492 -7.19 29.28 1.36
C GLU A 492 -6.74 27.86 1.03
N PHE A 493 -6.67 26.99 2.04
CA PHE A 493 -6.60 25.53 1.90
C PHE A 493 -7.50 24.87 2.96
N ILE A 494 -7.87 23.62 2.73
CA ILE A 494 -8.74 22.87 3.64
C ILE A 494 -8.03 21.56 4.04
N SER A 495 -7.85 21.36 5.35
CA SER A 495 -7.22 20.16 5.90
C SER A 495 -7.83 19.78 7.24
N THR A 496 -7.48 18.61 7.76
CA THR A 496 -7.74 18.27 9.17
C THR A 496 -6.87 19.15 10.09
N LYS A 497 -7.35 19.41 11.31
CA LYS A 497 -6.67 20.27 12.30
C LYS A 497 -5.34 19.69 12.81
N ASP A 498 -5.26 18.37 12.85
CA ASP A 498 -4.09 17.58 13.23
C ASP A 498 -3.08 17.42 12.09
N HIS A 499 -3.39 17.90 10.86
CA HIS A 499 -2.46 17.82 9.75
C HIS A 499 -1.23 18.68 10.02
N LYS A 500 -0.04 18.14 9.78
CA LYS A 500 1.22 18.82 10.09
C LYS A 500 1.78 19.59 8.91
N PHE A 501 2.29 20.78 9.19
CA PHE A 501 2.95 21.62 8.20
C PHE A 501 4.34 22.04 8.66
N PHE A 502 5.23 22.24 7.69
CA PHE A 502 6.60 22.63 7.94
C PHE A 502 6.69 24.09 8.39
N THR A 503 7.37 24.31 9.50
CA THR A 503 7.62 25.62 10.07
C THR A 503 8.95 25.64 10.83
N PHE A 504 9.30 26.78 11.43
CA PHE A 504 10.53 26.91 12.21
C PHE A 504 10.23 27.05 13.70
N ASN A 505 11.08 26.44 14.52
CA ASN A 505 11.17 26.70 15.95
C ASN A 505 12.62 27.01 16.32
N ASN A 506 12.91 28.30 16.54
CA ASN A 506 14.26 28.84 16.73
C ASN A 506 15.24 28.35 15.65
N ARG A 507 14.90 28.61 14.37
CA ARG A 507 15.66 28.21 13.16
C ARG A 507 15.66 26.72 12.83
N LYS A 508 15.26 25.84 13.74
CA LYS A 508 15.15 24.42 13.42
C LYS A 508 13.85 24.16 12.66
N GLY A 509 13.96 23.50 11.51
CA GLY A 509 12.81 23.01 10.76
C GLY A 509 12.03 22.00 11.61
N VAL A 510 10.72 22.18 11.72
CA VAL A 510 9.83 21.30 12.48
C VAL A 510 8.49 21.19 11.78
N PHE A 511 7.86 20.03 11.89
CA PHE A 511 6.46 19.85 11.54
C PHE A 511 5.58 20.07 12.76
N LYS A 512 4.63 21.00 12.66
CA LYS A 512 3.64 21.29 13.71
C LYS A 512 2.23 21.07 13.17
N GLU A 513 1.33 20.67 14.05
CA GLU A 513 -0.08 20.50 13.73
C GLU A 513 -0.71 21.86 13.41
N LEU A 514 -1.65 21.88 12.47
CA LEU A 514 -2.30 23.11 12.05
C LEU A 514 -2.99 23.83 13.22
N ASP A 515 -3.59 23.08 14.14
CA ASP A 515 -4.25 23.63 15.33
C ASP A 515 -3.27 24.40 16.23
N ASP A 516 -2.08 23.84 16.48
CA ASP A 516 -1.01 24.49 17.24
C ASP A 516 -0.54 25.77 16.54
N ILE A 517 -0.36 25.72 15.22
CA ILE A 517 0.10 26.86 14.40
C ILE A 517 -0.92 28.00 14.44
N LEU A 518 -2.21 27.67 14.35
CA LEU A 518 -3.31 28.64 14.48
C LEU A 518 -3.36 29.25 15.87
N LYS A 519 -3.26 28.42 16.91
CA LYS A 519 -3.29 28.84 18.32
C LYS A 519 -2.12 29.76 18.68
N ASP A 520 -0.92 29.41 18.24
CA ASP A 520 0.31 30.17 18.52
C ASP A 520 0.53 31.35 17.55
N ARG A 521 -0.39 31.52 16.58
CA ARG A 521 -0.34 32.53 15.51
C ARG A 521 0.97 32.48 14.73
N GLU A 522 1.46 31.27 14.48
CA GLU A 522 2.72 31.02 13.77
C GLU A 522 2.57 31.16 12.25
N PHE A 523 3.70 31.10 11.56
CA PHE A 523 3.78 31.20 10.11
C PHE A 523 4.12 29.83 9.52
N LEU A 524 3.56 29.49 8.36
CA LEU A 524 3.93 28.31 7.58
C LEU A 524 5.02 28.62 6.57
N THR A 525 5.79 27.60 6.25
CA THR A 525 6.82 27.70 5.22
C THR A 525 6.25 27.43 3.83
N SER A 526 6.73 28.20 2.87
CA SER A 526 6.39 28.13 1.46
C SER A 526 7.66 28.19 0.63
N VAL A 527 7.61 27.56 -0.54
CA VAL A 527 8.73 27.49 -1.47
C VAL A 527 8.67 28.64 -2.49
N SER A 528 9.84 29.18 -2.84
CA SER A 528 10.02 30.26 -3.82
C SER A 528 10.66 29.79 -5.12
N LYS A 529 11.29 28.61 -5.15
CA LYS A 529 11.86 28.00 -6.35
C LYS A 529 11.64 26.49 -6.41
N ILE A 530 11.33 25.97 -7.59
CA ILE A 530 11.14 24.52 -7.82
C ILE A 530 12.13 23.98 -8.87
N PRO A 531 12.58 22.72 -8.75
CA PRO A 531 13.44 22.07 -9.73
C PRO A 531 12.64 21.48 -10.91
N SER A 532 13.30 21.27 -12.04
CA SER A 532 12.72 20.53 -13.17
C SER A 532 12.77 19.01 -12.90
N PRO A 533 11.71 18.24 -13.23
CA PRO A 533 11.71 16.78 -13.11
C PRO A 533 12.60 16.13 -14.17
N ASP A 534 12.65 16.69 -15.38
CA ASP A 534 13.47 16.26 -16.50
C ASP A 534 13.88 17.46 -17.37
N ASN A 535 15.02 17.35 -18.05
CA ASN A 535 15.49 18.34 -19.02
C ASN A 535 14.97 18.01 -20.44
N LYS A 536 13.72 18.37 -20.74
CA LYS A 536 13.19 18.32 -22.11
C LYS A 536 13.45 19.64 -22.86
N LYS A 537 13.77 19.56 -24.15
CA LYS A 537 13.98 20.76 -24.99
C LYS A 537 12.63 21.38 -25.37
N PHE A 538 12.10 22.28 -24.53
CA PHE A 538 11.03 23.19 -24.95
C PHE A 538 11.63 24.33 -25.79
N ASN A 539 11.21 24.46 -27.05
CA ASN A 539 11.79 25.43 -27.97
C ASN A 539 11.46 26.87 -27.54
N ARG A 540 12.47 27.73 -27.38
CA ARG A 540 12.32 29.12 -26.91
C ARG A 540 11.41 29.99 -27.79
N GLU A 541 11.42 29.80 -29.11
CA GLU A 541 10.60 30.58 -30.04
C GLU A 541 9.15 30.11 -30.00
N LEU A 542 8.95 28.80 -29.89
CA LEU A 542 7.64 28.19 -29.67
C LEU A 542 7.05 28.64 -28.33
N ALA A 543 7.87 28.72 -27.28
CA ALA A 543 7.48 29.20 -25.96
C ALA A 543 6.94 30.65 -26.01
N TYR A 544 7.68 31.56 -26.64
CA TYR A 544 7.23 32.95 -26.83
C TYR A 544 5.94 33.03 -27.65
N LEU A 545 5.88 32.27 -28.76
CA LEU A 545 4.71 32.23 -29.63
C LEU A 545 3.48 31.72 -28.87
N MET A 546 3.64 30.68 -28.05
CA MET A 546 2.57 30.11 -27.24
C MET A 546 2.04 31.10 -26.21
N GLY A 547 2.94 31.79 -25.48
CA GLY A 547 2.53 32.82 -24.52
C GLY A 547 1.73 33.95 -25.19
N GLY A 548 2.16 34.40 -26.37
CA GLY A 548 1.46 35.43 -27.14
C GLY A 548 0.10 34.97 -27.68
N ILE A 549 0.00 33.76 -28.22
CA ILE A 549 -1.26 33.22 -28.75
C ILE A 549 -2.27 32.94 -27.65
N ILE A 550 -1.86 32.37 -26.50
CA ILE A 550 -2.79 32.04 -25.41
C ILE A 550 -3.43 33.31 -24.81
N THR A 551 -2.69 34.43 -24.80
CA THR A 551 -3.14 35.68 -24.16
C THR A 551 -3.89 36.63 -25.11
N ASP A 552 -3.36 36.86 -26.31
CA ASP A 552 -3.86 37.89 -27.25
C ASP A 552 -4.45 37.26 -28.54
N GLY A 553 -4.49 35.93 -28.58
CA GLY A 553 -4.92 35.14 -29.72
C GLY A 553 -6.01 34.12 -29.41
N SER A 554 -6.31 33.31 -30.42
CA SER A 554 -7.31 32.25 -30.36
C SER A 554 -6.95 31.18 -31.37
N VAL A 555 -7.21 29.93 -30.99
CA VAL A 555 -6.97 28.74 -31.80
C VAL A 555 -8.30 28.05 -32.02
N TYR A 556 -8.71 27.93 -33.27
CA TYR A 556 -9.93 27.25 -33.70
C TYR A 556 -9.57 26.01 -34.49
N VAL A 557 -10.20 24.89 -34.16
CA VAL A 557 -10.07 23.63 -34.87
C VAL A 557 -11.46 23.03 -35.06
N SER A 558 -11.79 22.66 -36.29
CA SER A 558 -12.96 21.88 -36.66
C SER A 558 -12.56 20.69 -37.53
N GLU A 559 -13.53 19.88 -37.97
CA GLU A 559 -13.26 18.74 -38.85
C GLU A 559 -12.59 19.14 -40.17
N THR A 560 -12.91 20.31 -40.71
CA THR A 560 -12.45 20.75 -42.04
C THR A 560 -11.57 22.01 -42.00
N HIS A 561 -11.47 22.69 -40.86
CA HIS A 561 -10.80 23.98 -40.75
C HIS A 561 -9.90 24.06 -39.51
N GLY A 562 -8.80 24.80 -39.61
CA GLY A 562 -8.07 25.23 -38.43
C GLY A 562 -7.42 26.58 -38.64
N GLU A 563 -7.48 27.40 -37.61
CA GLU A 563 -7.02 28.78 -37.61
C GLU A 563 -6.29 29.08 -36.31
N VAL A 564 -5.08 29.61 -36.42
CA VAL A 564 -4.38 30.28 -35.33
C VAL A 564 -4.38 31.76 -35.66
N GLN A 565 -4.95 32.59 -34.77
CA GLN A 565 -4.98 34.03 -34.98
C GLN A 565 -4.65 34.81 -33.71
N PHE A 566 -4.13 36.01 -33.89
CA PHE A 566 -4.10 37.04 -32.84
C PHE A 566 -4.48 38.40 -33.40
N ILE A 567 -5.04 39.26 -32.56
CA ILE A 567 -5.61 40.55 -32.99
C ILE A 567 -4.82 41.66 -32.33
N GLN A 568 -4.20 42.52 -33.14
CA GLN A 568 -3.36 43.57 -32.59
C GLN A 568 -3.43 44.92 -33.32
N LYS A 569 -3.32 46.00 -32.56
CA LYS A 569 -3.26 47.38 -33.08
C LYS A 569 -1.84 47.66 -33.61
N PRO A 570 -1.68 48.22 -34.82
CA PRO A 570 -0.37 48.48 -35.43
C PRO A 570 0.29 49.76 -34.86
N THR A 571 0.30 49.94 -33.54
CA THR A 571 0.93 51.09 -32.87
C THR A 571 2.45 50.91 -32.78
N ALA A 572 3.20 52.00 -32.63
CA ALA A 572 4.67 51.96 -32.57
C ALA A 572 5.21 50.96 -31.51
N GLY A 573 4.59 50.91 -30.33
CA GLY A 573 4.98 49.96 -29.26
C GLY A 573 4.56 48.50 -29.48
N LYS A 574 3.64 48.22 -30.42
CA LYS A 574 3.14 46.87 -30.70
C LYS A 574 3.75 46.26 -31.96
N LYS A 575 4.38 47.07 -32.82
CA LYS A 575 5.06 46.62 -34.04
C LYS A 575 6.13 45.56 -33.78
N GLN A 576 6.91 45.71 -32.71
CA GLN A 576 7.98 44.76 -32.35
C GLN A 576 7.42 43.41 -31.92
N PHE A 577 6.36 43.39 -31.09
CA PHE A 577 5.64 42.18 -30.72
C PHE A 577 5.08 41.44 -31.94
N ILE A 578 4.36 42.15 -32.83
CA ILE A 578 3.79 41.58 -34.06
C ILE A 578 4.90 40.96 -34.94
N LYS A 579 6.02 41.67 -35.13
CA LYS A 579 7.16 41.18 -35.90
C LYS A 579 7.76 39.91 -35.27
N LYS A 580 7.93 39.89 -33.94
CA LYS A 580 8.46 38.73 -33.22
C LYS A 580 7.53 37.52 -33.33
N MET A 581 6.21 37.71 -33.19
CA MET A 581 5.20 36.65 -33.39
C MET A 581 5.29 36.02 -34.78
N ALA A 582 5.41 36.85 -35.83
CA ALA A 582 5.58 36.35 -37.20
C ALA A 582 6.89 35.56 -37.39
N VAL A 583 8.01 36.07 -36.86
CA VAL A 583 9.31 35.37 -36.93
C VAL A 583 9.25 34.02 -36.20
N CYS A 584 8.69 33.97 -34.99
CA CYS A 584 8.56 32.72 -34.25
C CYS A 584 7.66 31.72 -34.98
N MET A 585 6.55 32.17 -35.58
CA MET A 585 5.66 31.32 -36.37
C MET A 585 6.37 30.71 -37.57
N LYS A 586 7.15 31.53 -38.28
CA LYS A 586 7.94 31.08 -39.43
C LYS A 586 9.01 30.08 -39.04
N ASN A 587 9.74 30.34 -37.95
CA ASN A 587 10.81 29.44 -37.51
C ASN A 587 10.28 28.12 -36.94
N CYS A 588 9.14 28.15 -36.22
CA CYS A 588 8.58 26.96 -35.59
C CYS A 588 7.80 26.08 -36.57
N PHE A 589 7.11 26.69 -37.55
CA PHE A 589 6.16 25.98 -38.41
C PHE A 589 6.39 26.18 -39.91
N GLY A 590 7.29 27.09 -40.33
CA GLY A 590 7.51 27.40 -41.75
C GLY A 590 6.45 28.31 -42.36
N TYR A 591 5.54 28.89 -41.57
CA TYR A 591 4.42 29.71 -42.04
C TYR A 591 4.45 31.14 -41.50
N ASP A 592 4.03 32.11 -42.32
CA ASP A 592 3.85 33.51 -41.94
C ASP A 592 2.36 33.82 -41.67
N PHE A 593 2.08 34.72 -40.72
CA PHE A 593 0.72 35.22 -40.50
C PHE A 593 0.29 36.14 -41.66
N ARG A 594 -0.92 35.93 -42.17
CA ARG A 594 -1.57 36.86 -43.12
C ARG A 594 -2.27 37.98 -42.36
N LYS A 595 -1.99 39.24 -42.72
CA LYS A 595 -2.61 40.43 -42.13
C LYS A 595 -3.98 40.70 -42.78
N PHE A 596 -5.00 40.88 -41.95
CA PHE A 596 -6.35 41.29 -42.34
C PHE A 596 -6.73 42.56 -41.58
N GLU A 597 -7.08 43.63 -42.30
CA GLU A 597 -7.48 44.90 -41.68
C GLU A 597 -8.91 44.81 -41.15
N LYS A 598 -9.12 45.09 -39.86
CA LYS A 598 -10.48 45.15 -39.30
C LYS A 598 -11.06 46.55 -39.49
N LYS A 599 -12.38 46.59 -39.70
CA LYS A 599 -13.15 47.85 -39.73
C LYS A 599 -12.94 48.62 -38.43
N THR A 600 -12.81 49.93 -38.54
CA THR A 600 -12.66 50.83 -37.38
C THR A 600 -13.87 50.71 -36.48
N SER A 601 -13.65 50.41 -35.20
CA SER A 601 -14.70 50.33 -34.18
C SER A 601 -14.81 51.66 -33.43
N ASN A 602 -16.03 52.19 -33.29
CA ASN A 602 -16.32 53.39 -32.52
C ASN A 602 -17.11 53.01 -31.26
N GLY A 603 -16.67 53.48 -30.09
CA GLY A 603 -17.38 53.27 -28.82
C GLY A 603 -17.15 54.42 -27.83
N LYS A 604 -17.92 54.45 -26.74
CA LYS A 604 -17.70 55.43 -25.65
C LYS A 604 -17.11 54.73 -24.43
N ILE A 605 -15.94 55.18 -23.97
CA ILE A 605 -15.35 54.75 -22.70
C ILE A 605 -15.36 55.96 -21.75
N ARG A 606 -16.09 55.85 -20.63
CA ARG A 606 -16.27 56.95 -19.65
C ARG A 606 -16.73 58.27 -20.30
N GLY A 607 -17.69 58.19 -21.22
CA GLY A 607 -18.26 59.35 -21.91
C GLY A 607 -17.43 59.90 -23.08
N LYS A 608 -16.18 59.46 -23.28
CA LYS A 608 -15.33 59.88 -24.40
C LYS A 608 -15.47 58.92 -25.58
N ASN A 609 -15.63 59.46 -26.79
CA ASN A 609 -15.58 58.68 -28.02
C ASN A 609 -14.16 58.14 -28.22
N VAL A 610 -14.04 56.82 -28.32
CA VAL A 610 -12.81 56.10 -28.61
C VAL A 610 -12.99 55.39 -29.95
N VAL A 611 -12.19 55.80 -30.92
CA VAL A 611 -12.08 55.19 -32.24
C VAL A 611 -10.90 54.24 -32.20
N GLY A 612 -11.11 52.97 -32.53
CA GLY A 612 -10.07 51.93 -32.52
C GLY A 612 -9.94 51.23 -33.87
N SER A 613 -8.72 51.15 -34.39
CA SER A 613 -8.37 50.28 -35.53
C SER A 613 -7.42 49.17 -35.05
N ALA A 614 -7.66 47.95 -35.53
CA ALA A 614 -6.86 46.77 -35.22
C ALA A 614 -6.73 45.88 -36.47
N ASN A 615 -5.70 45.04 -36.53
CA ASN A 615 -5.53 44.05 -37.58
C ASN A 615 -5.60 42.66 -36.97
N ALA A 616 -6.21 41.72 -37.70
CA ALA A 616 -6.09 40.30 -37.39
C ALA A 616 -4.89 39.71 -38.15
N TYR A 617 -4.11 38.87 -37.48
CA TYR A 617 -2.99 38.15 -38.05
C TYR A 617 -3.33 36.66 -37.99
N ARG A 618 -3.55 36.02 -39.14
CA ARG A 618 -4.14 34.68 -39.22
C ARG A 618 -3.25 33.69 -39.96
N CYS A 619 -3.19 32.48 -39.44
CA CYS A 619 -2.63 31.31 -40.11
C CYS A 619 -3.74 30.26 -40.25
N TYR A 620 -4.10 29.93 -41.49
CA TYR A 620 -5.08 28.89 -41.78
C TYR A 620 -4.35 27.57 -42.04
N SER A 621 -4.30 26.71 -41.04
CA SER A 621 -3.74 25.37 -41.12
C SER A 621 -4.32 24.52 -39.99
N LYS A 622 -5.03 23.46 -40.36
CA LYS A 622 -5.60 22.50 -39.40
C LYS A 622 -4.52 21.81 -38.59
N ASP A 623 -3.43 21.42 -39.24
CA ASP A 623 -2.31 20.72 -38.59
C ASP A 623 -1.64 21.61 -37.54
N ILE A 624 -1.39 22.88 -37.87
CA ILE A 624 -0.79 23.82 -36.92
C ILE A 624 -1.75 24.12 -35.78
N ALA A 625 -3.02 24.41 -36.07
CA ALA A 625 -4.01 24.69 -35.03
C ALA A 625 -4.24 23.49 -34.08
N SER A 626 -4.22 22.25 -34.60
CA SER A 626 -4.31 21.04 -33.79
C SER A 626 -3.10 20.87 -32.87
N LYS A 627 -1.88 21.10 -33.39
CA LYS A 627 -0.65 21.11 -32.58
C LYS A 627 -0.68 22.16 -31.47
N PHE A 628 -1.19 23.36 -31.76
CA PHE A 628 -1.36 24.39 -30.74
C PHE A 628 -2.31 23.95 -29.62
N LYS A 629 -3.42 23.26 -29.94
CA LYS A 629 -4.34 22.71 -28.94
C LYS A 629 -3.73 21.62 -28.07
N GLU A 630 -2.86 20.78 -28.63
CA GLU A 630 -2.09 19.79 -27.86
C GLU A 630 -1.09 20.49 -26.93
N LEU A 631 -0.32 21.44 -27.45
CA LEU A 631 0.64 22.22 -26.68
C LEU A 631 -0.02 23.04 -25.56
N GLU A 632 -1.24 23.55 -25.76
CA GLU A 632 -2.03 24.22 -24.72
C GLU A 632 -2.37 23.29 -23.55
N LYS A 633 -2.68 22.02 -23.80
CA LYS A 633 -2.99 21.04 -22.75
C LYS A 633 -1.76 20.66 -21.93
N GLU A 634 -0.60 20.60 -22.57
CA GLU A 634 0.67 20.20 -21.96
C GLU A 634 1.52 21.40 -21.51
N ILE A 635 1.00 22.62 -21.56
CA ILE A 635 1.80 23.84 -21.37
C ILE A 635 2.50 23.85 -20.01
N THR A 636 1.79 23.48 -18.93
CA THR A 636 2.35 23.45 -17.57
C THR A 636 3.51 22.46 -17.48
N GLN A 637 3.38 21.26 -18.06
CA GLN A 637 4.44 20.25 -18.11
C GLN A 637 5.62 20.72 -18.98
N ASN A 638 5.35 21.34 -20.12
CA ASN A 638 6.38 21.87 -21.02
C ASN A 638 7.20 22.99 -20.37
N ILE A 639 6.56 23.87 -19.60
CA ILE A 639 7.24 24.89 -18.80
C ILE A 639 8.04 24.23 -17.67
N LEU A 640 7.46 23.25 -16.99
CA LEU A 640 8.11 22.52 -15.90
C LEU A 640 9.38 21.80 -16.36
N CYS A 641 9.43 21.30 -17.60
CA CYS A 641 10.61 20.62 -18.17
C CYS A 641 11.52 21.52 -19.02
N GLY A 642 11.08 22.73 -19.40
CA GLY A 642 11.81 23.63 -20.31
C GLY A 642 13.06 24.28 -19.71
N SER A 643 13.94 24.85 -20.52
CA SER A 643 15.08 25.64 -20.00
C SER A 643 14.62 27.00 -19.45
N ASP A 644 15.38 27.61 -18.55
CA ASP A 644 15.10 28.96 -18.03
C ASP A 644 14.88 29.98 -19.17
N GLU A 645 15.68 29.89 -20.24
CA GLU A 645 15.52 30.73 -21.43
C GLU A 645 14.15 30.52 -22.09
N ALA A 646 13.70 29.28 -22.26
CA ALA A 646 12.39 28.99 -22.84
C ALA A 646 11.25 29.49 -21.93
N VAL A 647 11.39 29.34 -20.61
CA VAL A 647 10.40 29.83 -19.63
C VAL A 647 10.33 31.36 -19.63
N TYR A 648 11.47 32.06 -19.71
CA TYR A 648 11.50 33.51 -19.87
C TYR A 648 10.85 33.96 -21.18
N ASN A 649 11.07 33.23 -22.27
CA ASN A 649 10.43 33.52 -23.56
C ASN A 649 8.91 33.32 -23.50
N PHE A 650 8.42 32.25 -22.86
CA PHE A 650 6.99 32.06 -22.62
C PHE A 650 6.39 33.22 -21.83
N LEU A 651 6.99 33.57 -20.70
CA LEU A 651 6.51 34.67 -19.86
C LEU A 651 6.54 36.01 -20.61
N ALA A 652 7.56 36.26 -21.44
CA ALA A 652 7.63 37.44 -22.29
C ALA A 652 6.50 37.48 -23.33
N GLY A 653 6.19 36.35 -23.96
CA GLY A 653 5.05 36.23 -24.87
C GLY A 653 3.72 36.56 -24.17
N VAL A 654 3.50 36.03 -22.97
CA VAL A 654 2.32 36.31 -22.13
C VAL A 654 2.25 37.81 -21.78
N ILE A 655 3.36 38.40 -21.34
CA ILE A 655 3.43 39.81 -20.94
C ILE A 655 3.23 40.74 -22.14
N ASP A 656 3.81 40.42 -23.29
CA ASP A 656 3.65 41.24 -24.49
C ASP A 656 2.30 41.05 -25.17
N GLY A 657 1.61 39.93 -24.96
CA GLY A 657 0.21 39.78 -25.34
C GLY A 657 -0.67 40.71 -24.50
N ASP A 658 -0.92 40.34 -23.25
CA ASP A 658 -1.92 41.01 -22.39
C ASP A 658 -1.34 41.68 -21.11
N GLY A 659 -0.03 41.62 -20.92
CA GLY A 659 0.62 42.24 -19.76
C GLY A 659 0.72 43.77 -19.82
N THR A 660 0.81 44.38 -18.64
CA THR A 660 1.05 45.83 -18.47
C THR A 660 2.06 46.11 -17.35
N TYR A 661 2.96 47.06 -17.58
CA TYR A 661 3.83 47.60 -16.53
C TYR A 661 3.23 48.86 -15.94
N ASN A 662 2.89 48.84 -14.65
CA ASN A 662 2.36 50.00 -13.94
C ASN A 662 3.50 50.82 -13.34
N LYS A 663 3.74 52.03 -13.89
CA LYS A 663 4.82 52.93 -13.44
C LYS A 663 4.66 53.40 -11.97
N ASN A 664 3.43 53.56 -11.50
CA ASN A 664 3.16 54.08 -10.16
C ASN A 664 3.47 53.04 -9.07
N ASN A 665 3.04 51.79 -9.31
CA ASN A 665 3.20 50.71 -8.34
C ASN A 665 4.37 49.77 -8.63
N LYS A 666 5.05 49.96 -9.77
CA LYS A 666 6.26 49.23 -10.18
C LYS A 666 6.07 47.71 -10.20
N LYS A 667 4.96 47.27 -10.80
CA LYS A 667 4.60 45.85 -10.97
C LYS A 667 4.21 45.57 -12.41
N ILE A 668 4.50 44.35 -12.88
CA ILE A 668 3.92 43.82 -14.11
C ILE A 668 2.61 43.12 -13.73
N ASN A 669 1.50 43.50 -14.37
CA ASN A 669 0.19 42.88 -14.17
C ASN A 669 -0.13 42.03 -15.40
N ILE A 670 -0.52 40.79 -15.18
CA ILE A 670 -0.98 39.84 -16.19
C ILE A 670 -2.40 39.43 -15.80
N PHE A 671 -3.36 39.71 -16.66
CA PHE A 671 -4.75 39.33 -16.44
C PHE A 671 -5.02 38.00 -17.17
N CYS A 672 -5.62 37.03 -16.48
CA CYS A 672 -5.95 35.74 -17.06
C CYS A 672 -7.26 35.20 -16.49
N SER A 673 -8.16 34.74 -17.37
CA SER A 673 -9.38 34.03 -16.98
C SER A 673 -9.20 32.53 -16.94
N GLU A 674 -8.30 32.01 -17.78
CA GLU A 674 -8.06 30.58 -17.94
C GLU A 674 -7.15 30.03 -16.83
N GLU A 675 -7.59 28.93 -16.21
CA GLU A 675 -6.88 28.30 -15.09
C GLU A 675 -5.54 27.68 -15.49
N PHE A 676 -5.48 27.00 -16.65
CA PHE A 676 -4.22 26.42 -17.15
C PHE A 676 -3.15 27.49 -17.44
N LEU A 677 -3.57 28.69 -17.87
CA LEU A 677 -2.65 29.81 -18.07
C LEU A 677 -2.14 30.34 -16.72
N LEU A 678 -3.02 30.48 -15.73
CA LEU A 678 -2.64 30.85 -14.37
C LEU A 678 -1.60 29.88 -13.81
N GLU A 679 -1.85 28.57 -13.93
CA GLU A 679 -0.93 27.52 -13.49
C GLU A 679 0.43 27.61 -14.19
N ALA A 680 0.44 27.76 -15.52
CA ALA A 680 1.68 27.89 -16.29
C ALA A 680 2.48 29.15 -15.91
N ILE A 681 1.81 30.27 -15.63
CA ILE A 681 2.46 31.50 -15.14
C ILE A 681 3.05 31.26 -13.76
N VAL A 682 2.32 30.62 -12.84
CA VAL A 682 2.82 30.32 -11.49
C VAL A 682 4.01 29.38 -11.52
N VAL A 683 3.96 28.30 -12.30
CA VAL A 683 5.11 27.39 -12.49
C VAL A 683 6.30 28.13 -13.10
N SER A 684 6.07 29.02 -14.07
CA SER A 684 7.13 29.87 -14.64
C SER A 684 7.78 30.73 -13.57
N CYS A 685 6.97 31.34 -12.69
CA CYS A 685 7.46 32.19 -11.62
C CYS A 685 8.26 31.39 -10.59
N LEU A 686 7.75 30.23 -10.15
CA LEU A 686 8.46 29.37 -9.21
C LEU A 686 9.78 28.87 -9.82
N LYS A 687 9.78 28.36 -11.05
CA LYS A 687 11.01 27.88 -11.70
C LYS A 687 12.09 28.95 -11.83
N LEU A 688 11.68 30.16 -12.22
CA LEU A 688 12.57 31.30 -12.38
C LEU A 688 12.83 32.06 -11.07
N LYS A 689 12.27 31.64 -9.93
CA LYS A 689 12.33 32.37 -8.65
C LYS A 689 11.93 33.85 -8.81
N ILE A 690 10.79 34.09 -9.46
CA ILE A 690 10.14 35.39 -9.62
C ILE A 690 9.06 35.51 -8.54
N ALA A 691 9.07 36.61 -7.80
CA ALA A 691 8.07 36.95 -6.81
C ALA A 691 6.76 37.37 -7.47
N PHE A 692 5.66 36.76 -7.04
CA PHE A 692 4.34 37.05 -7.58
C PHE A 692 3.26 37.18 -6.49
N GLN A 693 2.20 37.89 -6.83
CA GLN A 693 0.96 38.00 -6.05
C GLN A 693 -0.23 37.75 -6.96
N ILE A 694 -1.25 37.04 -6.47
CA ILE A 694 -2.48 36.79 -7.22
C ILE A 694 -3.63 37.49 -6.51
N THR A 695 -4.37 38.29 -7.26
CA THR A 695 -5.68 38.78 -6.85
C THR A 695 -6.74 38.28 -7.83
N LYS A 696 -7.96 38.07 -7.36
CA LYS A 696 -9.06 37.59 -8.19
C LYS A 696 -10.19 38.61 -8.14
N ASN A 697 -10.73 38.97 -9.30
CA ASN A 697 -11.94 39.76 -9.41
C ASN A 697 -12.90 39.04 -10.37
N ARG A 698 -14.02 38.55 -9.82
CA ARG A 698 -14.94 37.63 -10.53
C ARG A 698 -14.16 36.42 -11.06
N ASN A 699 -14.11 36.24 -12.39
CA ASN A 699 -13.45 35.12 -13.05
C ASN A 699 -12.09 35.49 -13.65
N ILE A 700 -11.54 36.68 -13.32
CA ILE A 700 -10.25 37.14 -13.84
C ILE A 700 -9.24 37.20 -12.71
N HIS A 701 -8.15 36.46 -12.87
CA HIS A 701 -6.98 36.52 -12.02
C HIS A 701 -6.05 37.62 -12.52
N ASN A 702 -5.51 38.41 -11.61
CA ASN A 702 -4.44 39.35 -11.86
C ASN A 702 -3.17 38.83 -11.17
N VAL A 703 -2.24 38.31 -11.98
CA VAL A 703 -0.91 37.91 -11.52
C VAL A 703 0.01 39.11 -11.58
N GLN A 704 0.50 39.54 -10.43
CA GLN A 704 1.38 40.69 -10.27
C GLN A 704 2.82 40.22 -10.03
N LEU A 705 3.71 40.45 -10.99
CA LEU A 705 5.15 40.18 -10.81
C LEU A 705 5.81 41.37 -10.11
N LEU A 706 6.63 41.06 -9.10
CA LEU A 706 7.17 42.04 -8.15
C LEU A 706 8.68 42.29 -8.34
N ASP A 707 9.38 41.43 -9.07
CA ASP A 707 10.84 41.47 -9.21
C ASP A 707 11.34 40.93 -10.57
N LYS A 708 12.67 40.83 -10.71
CA LYS A 708 13.39 40.36 -11.92
C LYS A 708 12.99 41.06 -13.22
N PHE A 709 12.62 42.34 -13.11
CA PHE A 709 12.21 43.14 -14.26
C PHE A 709 13.33 43.26 -15.30
N SER A 710 14.59 43.34 -14.88
CA SER A 710 15.73 43.46 -15.80
C SER A 710 15.85 42.22 -16.70
N GLU A 711 15.62 41.04 -16.13
CA GLU A 711 15.68 39.75 -16.80
C GLU A 711 14.47 39.57 -17.70
N ILE A 712 13.26 39.84 -17.17
CA ILE A 712 12.02 39.76 -17.95
C ILE A 712 12.08 40.70 -19.16
N PHE A 713 12.53 41.95 -18.96
CA PHE A 713 12.64 42.92 -20.03
C PHE A 713 13.71 42.58 -21.08
N LYS A 714 14.62 41.62 -20.87
CA LYS A 714 15.50 41.16 -21.96
C LYS A 714 14.71 40.43 -23.05
N TYR A 715 13.64 39.74 -22.67
CA TYR A 715 12.88 38.87 -23.57
C TYR A 715 11.62 39.54 -24.13
N THR A 716 11.03 40.49 -23.41
CA THR A 716 9.86 41.26 -23.91
C THR A 716 10.23 42.18 -25.06
N GLN A 717 9.26 42.44 -25.93
CA GLN A 717 9.32 43.29 -27.12
C GLN A 717 8.41 44.51 -26.99
N ARG A 718 7.31 44.41 -26.23
CA ARG A 718 6.33 45.50 -26.05
C ARG A 718 6.44 46.13 -24.67
N VAL A 719 6.41 45.33 -23.61
CA VAL A 719 6.35 45.84 -22.25
C VAL A 719 7.76 46.10 -21.72
N LYS A 720 8.08 47.37 -21.49
CA LYS A 720 9.34 47.84 -20.90
C LYS A 720 9.04 48.84 -19.78
N GLY A 721 9.94 48.94 -18.82
CA GLY A 721 9.79 49.80 -17.65
C GLY A 721 11.13 50.23 -17.06
N GLU A 722 11.07 51.10 -16.06
CA GLU A 722 12.25 51.49 -15.27
C GLU A 722 12.83 50.28 -14.53
N ILE A 723 14.14 50.08 -14.67
CA ILE A 723 14.88 49.08 -13.92
C ILE A 723 15.32 49.74 -12.61
N LEU A 724 14.82 49.24 -11.48
CA LEU A 724 15.29 49.66 -10.16
C LEU A 724 16.16 48.54 -9.60
N GLU A 725 17.45 48.81 -9.44
CA GLU A 725 18.39 47.87 -8.79
C GLU A 725 18.16 47.77 -7.27
N ARG A 726 17.47 48.73 -6.65
CA ARG A 726 17.11 48.68 -5.22
C ARG A 726 15.63 48.40 -5.02
N GLN A 727 15.29 47.16 -4.73
CA GLN A 727 14.03 46.84 -4.05
C GLN A 727 14.08 47.39 -2.62
N LYS A 728 13.05 48.18 -2.24
CA LYS A 728 12.94 48.76 -0.88
C LYS A 728 12.62 47.71 0.20
N PHE A 729 12.12 46.53 -0.18
CA PHE A 729 11.76 45.42 0.70
C PHE A 729 12.19 44.11 0.04
N GLY A 730 12.84 43.22 0.76
CA GLY A 730 13.18 41.90 0.25
C GLY A 730 11.98 40.98 0.15
N ILE A 731 12.17 39.98 -0.71
CA ILE A 731 11.12 39.07 -1.20
C ILE A 731 10.97 37.86 -0.28
N ASN A 732 12.09 37.42 0.31
CA ASN A 732 12.13 36.31 1.24
C ASN A 732 11.89 36.86 2.64
N LEU A 733 10.64 36.75 3.09
CA LEU A 733 10.22 37.18 4.40
C LEU A 733 10.13 35.97 5.34
N PHE A 734 10.71 36.11 6.54
CA PHE A 734 10.75 35.07 7.56
C PHE A 734 10.19 35.56 8.89
N SER A 735 9.58 34.68 9.67
CA SER A 735 9.08 35.03 11.00
C SER A 735 10.22 35.34 11.95
N SER A 736 10.29 36.58 12.44
CA SER A 736 11.33 37.00 13.38
C SER A 736 11.24 36.19 14.67
N LYS A 737 10.02 35.93 15.15
CA LYS A 737 9.78 35.13 16.35
C LYS A 737 10.30 33.70 16.19
N GLN A 738 9.98 33.06 15.07
CA GLN A 738 10.35 31.65 14.87
C GLN A 738 11.82 31.44 14.51
N LEU A 739 12.52 32.48 14.07
CA LEU A 739 13.96 32.39 13.77
C LEU A 739 14.88 32.99 14.84
N LEU A 740 14.44 33.97 15.63
CA LEU A 740 15.36 34.81 16.41
C LEU A 740 15.07 34.83 17.92
N SER A 741 13.98 34.21 18.41
CA SER A 741 13.53 34.39 19.81
C SER A 741 14.61 34.06 20.86
N ASP A 742 15.35 32.98 20.68
CA ASP A 742 16.38 32.50 21.60
C ASP A 742 17.72 33.25 21.50
N ILE A 743 17.95 33.97 20.40
CA ILE A 743 19.19 34.73 20.18
C ILE A 743 18.97 36.24 20.16
N ILE A 744 17.75 36.70 20.45
CA ILE A 744 17.35 38.08 20.20
C ILE A 744 18.26 39.09 20.87
N GLU A 745 18.72 38.83 22.11
CA GLU A 745 19.62 39.73 22.84
C GLU A 745 20.99 39.87 22.14
N ARG A 746 21.45 38.86 21.40
CA ARG A 746 22.71 38.88 20.62
C ARG A 746 22.54 39.51 19.24
N VAL A 747 21.36 39.39 18.62
CA VAL A 747 21.09 39.86 17.24
C VAL A 747 20.17 41.08 17.19
N ASN A 748 20.03 41.81 18.30
CA ASN A 748 19.20 43.02 18.38
C ASN A 748 19.89 44.24 17.75
N PHE A 749 20.11 44.19 16.44
CA PHE A 749 20.80 45.24 15.70
C PHE A 749 20.19 46.64 15.98
N MET A 750 20.98 47.50 16.64
CA MET A 750 20.60 48.85 17.07
C MET A 750 19.31 48.93 17.92
N GLY A 751 18.92 47.86 18.62
CA GLY A 751 17.66 47.82 19.37
C GLY A 751 16.40 47.62 18.53
N ARG A 752 16.54 47.38 17.22
CA ARG A 752 15.40 47.43 16.27
C ARG A 752 14.77 46.08 15.94
N ILE A 753 15.40 44.96 16.29
CA ILE A 753 14.92 43.62 15.93
C ILE A 753 14.02 43.04 17.02
N LYS A 754 14.29 43.35 18.30
CA LYS A 754 13.50 42.88 19.43
C LYS A 754 11.98 43.16 19.30
N PRO A 755 11.54 44.36 18.85
CA PRO A 755 10.12 44.60 18.59
C PRO A 755 9.51 43.70 17.51
N TYR A 756 10.30 43.22 16.53
CA TYR A 756 9.79 42.31 15.48
C TYR A 756 9.51 40.93 16.05
N VAL A 757 10.31 40.46 17.00
CA VAL A 757 10.10 39.18 17.71
C VAL A 757 8.88 39.30 18.62
N GLU A 758 8.82 40.34 19.45
CA GLU A 758 7.73 40.57 20.41
C GLU A 758 6.36 40.69 19.73
N ASN A 759 6.30 41.36 18.58
CA ASN A 759 5.07 41.53 17.80
C ASN A 759 4.85 40.45 16.75
N ASN A 760 5.66 39.39 16.72
CA ASN A 760 5.58 38.28 15.77
C ASN A 760 5.48 38.74 14.31
N LEU A 761 6.41 39.61 13.91
CA LEU A 761 6.49 40.24 12.59
C LEU A 761 7.47 39.50 11.65
N LEU A 762 7.25 39.66 10.36
CA LEU A 762 8.17 39.18 9.33
C LEU A 762 9.39 40.10 9.22
N ILE A 763 10.57 39.52 9.03
CA ILE A 763 11.82 40.19 8.70
C ILE A 763 12.32 39.73 7.34
N ASP A 764 12.96 40.65 6.62
CA ASP A 764 13.57 40.42 5.32
C ASP A 764 14.88 39.62 5.46
N GLY A 765 15.01 38.55 4.69
CA GLY A 765 16.21 37.70 4.62
C GLY A 765 17.49 38.50 4.36
N ASN A 766 17.46 39.54 3.51
CA ASN A 766 18.64 40.38 3.27
C ASN A 766 19.05 41.17 4.52
N LYS A 767 18.08 41.60 5.33
CA LYS A 767 18.38 42.25 6.62
C LYS A 767 19.01 41.26 7.58
N ILE A 768 18.50 40.02 7.63
CA ILE A 768 19.12 38.95 8.42
C ILE A 768 20.57 38.74 7.96
N LYS A 769 20.78 38.52 6.66
CA LYS A 769 22.09 38.26 6.06
C LYS A 769 23.11 39.38 6.30
N ASN A 770 22.72 40.63 6.08
CA ASN A 770 23.65 41.74 6.09
C ASN A 770 23.88 42.34 7.49
N ASN A 771 22.89 42.26 8.39
CA ASN A 771 22.95 42.97 9.66
C ASN A 771 22.96 42.05 10.88
N LEU A 772 22.33 40.87 10.83
CA LEU A 772 22.19 39.98 11.99
C LEU A 772 23.24 38.87 11.98
N ILE A 773 23.44 38.20 10.84
CA ILE A 773 24.42 37.12 10.70
C ILE A 773 25.85 37.56 11.08
N PRO A 774 26.35 38.75 10.68
CA PRO A 774 27.68 39.20 11.08
C PRO A 774 27.85 39.38 12.59
N MET A 775 26.76 39.65 13.34
CA MET A 775 26.81 39.84 14.80
C MET A 775 27.07 38.53 15.58
N ILE A 776 26.85 37.38 14.93
CA ILE A 776 27.01 36.04 15.51
C ILE A 776 28.04 35.21 14.72
N ALA A 777 28.99 35.89 14.06
CA ALA A 777 30.05 35.23 13.29
C ALA A 777 30.80 34.16 14.11
N GLY A 778 31.03 32.98 13.52
CA GLY A 778 31.67 31.84 14.18
C GLY A 778 30.80 31.01 15.13
N GLN A 779 29.52 31.36 15.34
CA GLN A 779 28.58 30.60 16.16
C GLN A 779 27.74 29.62 15.33
N LEU A 780 27.15 28.59 15.95
CA LEU A 780 26.34 27.59 15.24
C LEU A 780 25.11 28.23 14.57
N GLU A 781 24.49 29.20 15.23
CA GLU A 781 23.28 29.90 14.80
C GLU A 781 23.50 30.74 13.53
N ASN A 782 24.76 31.13 13.26
CA ASN A 782 25.13 31.76 12.00
C ASN A 782 24.94 30.78 10.84
N HIS A 783 25.43 29.55 10.95
CA HIS A 783 25.27 28.55 9.92
C HIS A 783 23.80 28.23 9.66
N GLU A 784 23.00 28.08 10.73
CA GLU A 784 21.55 27.84 10.64
C GLU A 784 20.82 29.00 9.94
N LEU A 785 21.06 30.26 10.34
CA LEU A 785 20.43 31.42 9.70
C LEU A 785 20.87 31.60 8.25
N THR A 786 22.16 31.40 7.97
CA THR A 786 22.69 31.49 6.59
C THR A 786 21.98 30.48 5.71
N LYS A 787 21.89 29.22 6.17
CA LYS A 787 21.21 28.14 5.45
C LYS A 787 19.75 28.47 5.13
N ILE A 788 18.99 28.97 6.11
CA ILE A 788 17.58 29.34 5.91
C ILE A 788 17.42 30.52 4.96
N VAL A 789 18.22 31.57 5.14
CA VAL A 789 18.11 32.80 4.34
C VAL A 789 18.57 32.59 2.90
N GLU A 790 19.55 31.71 2.69
CA GLU A 790 20.05 31.34 1.36
C GLU A 790 19.20 30.27 0.66
N SER A 791 18.34 29.56 1.41
CA SER A 791 17.39 28.60 0.84
C SER A 791 16.35 29.28 -0.06
N ASP A 792 15.59 28.44 -0.76
CA ASP A 792 14.43 28.87 -1.55
C ASP A 792 13.15 28.93 -0.72
N LEU A 793 13.23 29.05 0.61
CA LEU A 793 12.06 29.13 1.51
C LEU A 793 11.65 30.58 1.84
N LYS A 794 10.37 30.74 2.21
CA LYS A 794 9.76 31.96 2.75
C LYS A 794 8.59 31.59 3.66
N MET A 795 8.04 32.54 4.43
CA MET A 795 6.98 32.25 5.40
C MET A 795 5.70 33.06 5.21
N TYR A 796 4.54 32.47 5.54
CA TYR A 796 3.20 33.07 5.46
C TYR A 796 2.44 32.91 6.76
N ARG A 797 1.74 33.97 7.20
CA ARG A 797 0.88 33.88 8.39
C ARG A 797 -0.34 33.06 8.05
N VAL A 798 -0.80 32.27 9.01
CA VAL A 798 -2.02 31.48 8.92
C VAL A 798 -3.13 32.11 9.75
N ASN A 799 -4.35 32.12 9.21
CA ASN A 799 -5.55 32.54 9.91
C ASN A 799 -6.65 31.49 9.73
N PHE A 800 -7.35 31.18 10.82
CA PHE A 800 -8.58 30.40 10.79
C PHE A 800 -9.68 31.14 10.01
N VAL A 801 -10.43 30.43 9.16
CA VAL A 801 -11.58 30.99 8.44
C VAL A 801 -12.87 30.42 9.00
N GLU A 802 -13.07 29.10 8.89
CA GLU A 802 -14.28 28.41 9.39
C GLU A 802 -14.03 26.91 9.58
N ASN A 803 -14.82 26.27 10.44
CA ASN A 803 -14.93 24.81 10.48
C ASN A 803 -15.93 24.36 9.41
N LEU A 804 -15.63 23.28 8.70
CA LEU A 804 -16.54 22.68 7.74
C LEU A 804 -17.05 21.35 8.27
N ALA A 805 -18.21 20.91 7.76
CA ALA A 805 -18.77 19.62 8.07
C ALA A 805 -17.83 18.46 7.67
N LYS A 806 -18.09 17.27 8.21
CA LYS A 806 -17.39 16.05 7.79
C LYS A 806 -17.50 15.88 6.28
N GLN A 807 -16.35 15.70 5.64
CA GLN A 807 -16.28 15.45 4.21
C GLN A 807 -15.19 14.42 3.93
N LYS A 808 -15.18 13.89 2.69
CA LYS A 808 -14.11 13.01 2.25
C LYS A 808 -12.79 13.78 2.19
N VAL A 809 -11.80 13.26 2.87
CA VAL A 809 -10.44 13.78 2.95
C VAL A 809 -9.45 12.73 2.46
N TYR A 810 -8.34 13.20 1.91
CA TYR A 810 -7.36 12.41 1.18
C TYR A 810 -5.96 12.70 1.70
N ASP A 811 -5.09 11.72 1.66
CA ASP A 811 -3.67 11.88 1.95
C ASP A 811 -2.85 11.02 0.98
N ILE A 812 -1.56 11.31 0.83
CA ILE A 812 -0.67 10.53 -0.04
C ILE A 812 0.60 10.15 0.71
N GLU A 813 1.09 8.94 0.45
CA GLU A 813 2.41 8.50 0.89
C GLU A 813 3.45 8.83 -0.18
N VAL A 814 4.60 9.35 0.25
CA VAL A 814 5.66 9.83 -0.64
C VAL A 814 6.97 9.16 -0.22
N GLU A 815 7.69 8.67 -1.23
CA GLU A 815 8.99 8.02 -1.13
C GLU A 815 10.04 8.99 -0.57
N ASP A 816 10.74 8.61 0.50
CA ASP A 816 11.73 9.42 1.21
C ASP A 816 11.21 10.79 1.70
N ASN A 817 11.86 11.39 2.71
CA ASN A 817 11.53 12.69 3.32
C ASN A 817 10.12 12.85 3.94
N HIS A 818 9.15 11.99 3.58
CA HIS A 818 7.78 11.91 4.12
C HIS A 818 7.02 13.24 4.16
N ASN A 819 7.32 14.11 3.20
CA ASN A 819 6.66 15.40 3.04
C ASN A 819 6.45 15.75 1.56
N TYR A 820 5.49 16.63 1.29
CA TYR A 820 5.18 17.07 -0.07
C TYR A 820 4.57 18.46 -0.12
N LEU A 821 4.56 19.06 -1.32
CA LEU A 821 3.96 20.38 -1.55
C LEU A 821 2.46 20.31 -1.86
N VAL A 822 1.67 21.04 -1.07
CA VAL A 822 0.25 21.33 -1.33
C VAL A 822 0.07 22.79 -1.73
N PHE A 823 -0.91 23.07 -2.60
CA PHE A 823 -1.14 24.40 -3.12
C PHE A 823 -2.49 24.95 -2.67
N THR A 824 -2.48 26.19 -2.19
CA THR A 824 -3.70 26.92 -1.81
C THR A 824 -4.54 27.32 -3.03
N SER A 825 -5.73 27.90 -2.79
CA SER A 825 -6.63 28.43 -3.83
C SER A 825 -6.00 29.53 -4.71
N LYS A 826 -4.93 30.19 -4.26
CA LYS A 826 -4.11 31.10 -5.08
C LYS A 826 -2.72 30.54 -5.40
N LEU A 827 -2.58 29.22 -5.43
CA LEU A 827 -1.37 28.49 -5.81
C LEU A 827 -0.12 28.89 -5.00
N THR A 828 -0.30 29.15 -3.70
CA THR A 828 0.83 29.29 -2.78
C THR A 828 1.28 27.89 -2.35
N PRO A 829 2.53 27.46 -2.62
CA PRO A 829 3.01 26.13 -2.21
C PRO A 829 3.31 26.10 -0.72
N LEU A 830 2.72 25.18 0.02
CA LEU A 830 2.95 24.91 1.44
C LEU A 830 3.51 23.49 1.59
N ILE A 831 4.33 23.24 2.61
CA ILE A 831 4.97 21.93 2.85
C ILE A 831 4.21 21.16 3.94
N ALA A 832 3.72 19.96 3.62
CA ALA A 832 2.90 19.08 4.46
C ALA A 832 3.58 17.70 4.69
N HIS A 833 3.20 16.92 5.72
CA HIS A 833 3.93 15.71 6.18
C HIS A 833 3.03 14.46 6.41
N ASN A 834 3.57 13.24 6.24
CA ASN A 834 2.90 11.93 6.35
C ASN A 834 2.82 11.37 7.81
N CYS A 835 2.27 10.15 8.07
CA CYS A 835 2.27 9.51 9.39
C CYS A 835 2.76 8.03 9.38
N HIS A 836 3.72 7.64 10.24
CA HIS A 836 4.49 6.38 10.12
C HIS A 836 4.47 5.42 11.36
N ALA A 837 4.35 5.92 12.61
CA ALA A 837 4.57 5.11 13.83
C ALA A 837 3.54 4.00 14.12
N ALA A 838 2.25 4.27 13.87
CA ALA A 838 1.17 3.36 14.21
C ALA A 838 1.09 2.13 13.28
N ILE A 839 1.62 2.26 12.06
CA ILE A 839 1.59 1.23 11.01
C ILE A 839 2.66 0.17 11.31
N VAL A 840 3.91 0.61 11.44
CA VAL A 840 5.06 -0.28 11.69
C VAL A 840 4.95 -0.97 13.05
N GLY A 841 4.44 -0.29 14.09
CA GLY A 841 4.23 -0.92 15.41
C GLY A 841 3.26 -2.10 15.37
N ARG A 842 2.24 -2.04 14.51
CA ARG A 842 1.26 -3.11 14.29
C ARG A 842 1.87 -4.29 13.52
N GLU A 843 2.58 -4.00 12.43
CA GLU A 843 3.24 -5.01 11.59
C GLU A 843 4.34 -5.79 12.34
N LEU A 844 5.07 -5.11 13.22
CA LEU A 844 6.14 -5.73 14.02
C LEU A 844 5.62 -6.45 15.28
N GLY A 845 4.34 -6.32 15.63
CA GLY A 845 3.76 -6.91 16.84
C GLY A 845 4.38 -6.40 18.15
N VAL A 846 4.93 -5.19 18.14
CA VAL A 846 5.58 -4.51 19.28
C VAL A 846 4.57 -3.56 19.94
N PRO A 847 4.34 -3.65 21.27
CA PRO A 847 3.38 -2.77 21.96
C PRO A 847 3.77 -1.31 21.77
N THR A 848 2.87 -0.55 21.14
CA THR A 848 3.13 0.81 20.69
C THR A 848 2.03 1.75 21.18
N ILE A 849 2.41 2.84 21.85
CA ILE A 849 1.49 3.92 22.23
C ILE A 849 1.86 5.17 21.45
N VAL A 850 0.93 5.67 20.64
CA VAL A 850 1.09 6.88 19.84
C VAL A 850 0.25 8.02 20.37
N GLY A 851 0.64 9.26 20.08
CA GLY A 851 -0.17 10.43 20.46
C GLY A 851 -0.13 10.76 21.95
N THR A 852 0.97 10.45 22.65
CA THR A 852 1.08 10.74 24.09
C THR A 852 1.23 12.23 24.44
N ALA A 853 1.39 13.09 23.43
CA ALA A 853 1.65 14.53 23.45
C ALA A 853 2.94 14.97 24.19
N MET A 854 3.21 14.41 25.36
CA MET A 854 4.23 14.83 26.31
C MET A 854 5.10 13.66 26.83
N GLY A 855 5.01 12.47 26.23
CA GLY A 855 5.80 11.28 26.57
C GLY A 855 7.30 11.55 26.67
N THR A 856 7.92 12.19 25.66
CA THR A 856 9.37 12.50 25.67
C THR A 856 9.80 13.50 26.74
N LYS A 857 8.86 14.31 27.27
CA LYS A 857 9.14 15.26 28.35
C LYS A 857 8.93 14.65 29.73
N LYS A 858 7.92 13.80 29.89
CA LYS A 858 7.57 13.16 31.17
C LYS A 858 8.45 11.93 31.46
N ILE A 859 8.94 11.25 30.43
CA ILE A 859 9.81 10.08 30.53
C ILE A 859 11.25 10.51 30.24
N LYS A 860 12.22 10.07 31.07
CA LYS A 860 13.64 10.38 30.90
C LYS A 860 14.44 9.14 30.50
N THR A 861 15.47 9.31 29.69
CA THR A 861 16.43 8.23 29.37
C THR A 861 17.01 7.61 30.64
N GLY A 862 17.07 6.28 30.70
CA GLY A 862 17.53 5.53 31.86
C GLY A 862 16.44 5.19 32.87
N ARG A 863 15.23 5.75 32.72
CA ARG A 863 14.10 5.45 33.61
C ARG A 863 13.47 4.12 33.23
N LYS A 864 13.24 3.25 34.22
CA LYS A 864 12.49 2.02 33.99
C LYS A 864 11.01 2.35 33.82
N ILE A 865 10.38 1.85 32.76
CA ILE A 865 8.97 2.11 32.46
C ILE A 865 8.25 0.85 31.98
N THR A 866 6.92 0.88 32.10
CA THR A 866 6.01 -0.14 31.57
C THR A 866 5.05 0.50 30.58
N VAL A 867 5.03 0.01 29.33
CA VAL A 867 4.14 0.48 28.27
C VAL A 867 3.04 -0.55 28.09
N SER A 868 1.81 -0.16 28.39
CA SER A 868 0.66 -1.07 28.40
C SER A 868 -0.34 -0.74 27.32
N CYS A 869 -0.49 -1.69 26.39
CA CYS A 869 -1.52 -1.68 25.35
C CYS A 869 -2.71 -2.58 25.72
N ALA A 870 -2.70 -3.21 26.90
CA ALA A 870 -3.72 -4.16 27.35
C ALA A 870 -5.09 -3.55 27.69
N GLY A 871 -5.24 -2.22 27.63
CA GLY A 871 -6.47 -1.50 27.97
C GLY A 871 -7.45 -1.30 26.79
N GLY A 872 -7.25 -1.99 25.66
CA GLY A 872 -8.02 -1.77 24.43
C GLY A 872 -7.44 -0.62 23.60
N GLU A 873 -8.28 0.32 23.17
CA GLU A 873 -7.86 1.46 22.32
C GLU A 873 -7.05 2.52 23.08
N ALA A 874 -7.13 2.53 24.41
CA ALA A 874 -6.38 3.44 25.28
C ALA A 874 -5.12 2.75 25.84
N GLY A 875 -3.95 3.36 25.59
CA GLY A 875 -2.65 2.90 26.08
C GLY A 875 -2.12 3.80 27.19
N ALA A 876 -1.43 3.21 28.17
CA ALA A 876 -0.78 3.93 29.25
C ALA A 876 0.70 3.55 29.44
N VAL A 877 1.54 4.54 29.76
CA VAL A 877 2.93 4.37 30.18
C VAL A 877 3.04 4.63 31.68
N TYR A 878 3.51 3.63 32.42
CA TYR A 878 3.67 3.71 33.87
C TYR A 878 5.12 3.86 34.31
N ASP A 879 5.31 4.48 35.48
CA ASP A 879 6.60 4.59 36.14
C ASP A 879 7.02 3.27 36.78
N GLY A 880 8.27 2.87 36.53
CA GLY A 880 8.83 1.61 37.01
C GLY A 880 8.45 0.39 36.16
N ILE A 881 9.02 -0.74 36.56
CA ILE A 881 8.67 -2.06 36.03
C ILE A 881 7.49 -2.55 36.87
N ILE A 882 6.28 -2.36 36.35
CA ILE A 882 5.07 -2.79 37.05
C ILE A 882 4.92 -4.30 36.87
N PRO A 883 4.77 -5.08 37.95
CA PRO A 883 4.46 -6.49 37.82
C PRO A 883 3.20 -6.67 36.98
N PHE A 884 3.34 -7.36 35.85
CA PHE A 884 2.22 -7.80 35.04
C PHE A 884 2.30 -9.32 34.93
N GLU A 885 1.14 -9.94 34.88
CA GLU A 885 1.02 -11.35 34.63
C GLU A 885 0.81 -11.52 33.14
N ILE A 886 1.68 -12.29 32.49
CA ILE A 886 1.32 -12.88 31.20
C ILE A 886 0.50 -14.10 31.55
N LYS A 887 -0.81 -13.96 31.49
CA LYS A 887 -1.70 -15.09 31.56
C LYS A 887 -1.54 -15.85 30.24
N LYS A 888 -0.54 -16.73 30.22
CA LYS A 888 -0.34 -17.71 29.18
C LYS A 888 -1.45 -18.72 29.32
N THR A 889 -2.52 -18.47 28.59
CA THR A 889 -3.60 -19.44 28.50
C THR A 889 -3.14 -20.43 27.46
N ASP A 890 -2.72 -21.60 27.93
CA ASP A 890 -2.57 -22.76 27.08
C ASP A 890 -3.93 -23.05 26.47
N ILE A 891 -4.08 -22.73 25.19
CA ILE A 891 -5.35 -22.87 24.50
C ILE A 891 -5.73 -24.34 24.32
N LEU A 892 -4.80 -25.28 24.55
CA LEU A 892 -5.08 -26.72 24.56
C LEU A 892 -5.89 -27.16 25.79
N ASN A 893 -5.91 -26.35 26.86
CA ASN A 893 -6.54 -26.71 28.14
C ASN A 893 -7.81 -25.91 28.47
N ILE A 894 -8.33 -25.10 27.53
CA ILE A 894 -9.63 -24.43 27.71
C ILE A 894 -10.73 -25.48 27.65
N LYS A 895 -11.54 -25.56 28.71
CA LYS A 895 -12.66 -26.51 28.78
C LYS A 895 -13.66 -26.23 27.67
N GLU A 896 -14.19 -27.29 27.08
CA GLU A 896 -15.32 -27.19 26.16
C GLU A 896 -16.56 -26.67 26.91
N THR A 897 -17.28 -25.79 26.24
CA THR A 897 -18.57 -25.24 26.68
C THR A 897 -19.70 -25.94 25.94
N LYS A 898 -20.87 -26.07 26.57
CA LYS A 898 -22.08 -26.57 25.90
C LYS A 898 -22.61 -25.55 24.90
N THR A 899 -22.65 -24.27 25.28
CA THR A 899 -22.92 -23.16 24.37
C THR A 899 -21.71 -22.95 23.47
N LYS A 900 -21.93 -22.98 22.16
CA LYS A 900 -20.88 -22.82 21.14
C LYS A 900 -20.44 -21.37 21.06
N ILE A 901 -19.14 -21.11 21.15
CA ILE A 901 -18.57 -19.77 21.02
C ILE A 901 -18.00 -19.61 19.62
N THR A 902 -18.74 -18.92 18.78
CA THR A 902 -18.39 -18.69 17.38
C THR A 902 -17.85 -17.27 17.16
N MET A 903 -17.32 -16.99 15.97
CA MET A 903 -16.76 -15.69 15.62
C MET A 903 -17.61 -14.89 14.64
N ASN A 904 -17.51 -13.57 14.75
CA ASN A 904 -17.88 -12.61 13.72
C ASN A 904 -16.66 -12.35 12.83
N VAL A 905 -16.74 -12.73 11.56
CA VAL A 905 -15.63 -12.59 10.60
C VAL A 905 -16.14 -11.89 9.35
N GLY A 906 -15.55 -10.74 9.00
CA GLY A 906 -15.88 -10.03 7.77
C GLY A 906 -14.75 -10.03 6.74
N GLU A 907 -13.51 -10.14 7.19
CA GLU A 907 -12.34 -9.96 6.34
C GLU A 907 -11.66 -11.30 6.02
N PRO A 908 -11.68 -11.76 4.75
CA PRO A 908 -11.10 -13.05 4.38
C PRO A 908 -9.58 -13.13 4.55
N SER A 909 -8.87 -12.00 4.40
CA SER A 909 -7.40 -11.95 4.51
C SER A 909 -6.90 -12.43 5.87
N ASN A 910 -7.67 -12.17 6.94
CA ASN A 910 -7.29 -12.52 8.31
C ASN A 910 -7.86 -13.87 8.78
N ALA A 911 -8.69 -14.56 7.98
CA ALA A 911 -9.43 -15.75 8.40
C ALA A 911 -8.52 -16.88 8.92
N PHE A 912 -7.38 -17.12 8.27
CA PHE A 912 -6.42 -18.15 8.67
C PHE A 912 -5.72 -17.86 10.01
N ASN A 913 -5.46 -16.59 10.32
CA ASN A 913 -4.91 -16.23 11.64
C ASN A 913 -5.96 -16.44 12.74
N LEU A 914 -7.21 -16.07 12.45
CA LEU A 914 -8.30 -16.17 13.42
C LEU A 914 -8.68 -17.62 13.75
N SER A 915 -8.47 -18.56 12.83
CA SER A 915 -8.80 -19.97 13.05
C SER A 915 -7.97 -20.64 14.15
N PHE A 916 -6.79 -20.09 14.48
CA PHE A 916 -5.96 -20.56 15.59
C PHE A 916 -6.53 -20.22 16.97
N ILE A 917 -7.43 -19.25 17.07
CA ILE A 917 -8.12 -18.92 18.32
C ILE A 917 -9.15 -20.03 18.62
N PRO A 918 -9.23 -20.59 19.84
CA PRO A 918 -10.23 -21.61 20.19
C PRO A 918 -11.66 -21.12 19.96
N ASN A 919 -12.32 -21.70 18.96
CA ASN A 919 -13.65 -21.30 18.51
C ASN A 919 -14.48 -22.53 18.11
N ASP A 920 -15.78 -22.33 17.96
CA ASP A 920 -16.72 -23.37 17.53
C ASP A 920 -17.29 -23.09 16.12
N GLY A 921 -16.59 -22.26 15.33
CA GLY A 921 -16.94 -21.85 13.98
C GLY A 921 -17.17 -20.34 13.86
N VAL A 922 -17.90 -19.95 12.81
CA VAL A 922 -18.24 -18.55 12.50
C VAL A 922 -19.77 -18.41 12.53
N GLY A 923 -20.28 -17.63 13.47
CA GLY A 923 -21.73 -17.42 13.64
C GLY A 923 -22.26 -16.26 12.80
N LEU A 924 -21.34 -15.42 12.29
CA LEU A 924 -21.65 -14.36 11.33
C LEU A 924 -20.45 -14.08 10.42
N ALA A 925 -20.50 -14.61 9.21
CA ALA A 925 -19.64 -14.22 8.10
C ALA A 925 -20.34 -13.12 7.29
N ARG A 926 -19.71 -11.94 7.20
CA ARG A 926 -20.25 -10.77 6.51
C ARG A 926 -19.64 -10.63 5.12
N GLU A 927 -20.46 -10.69 4.07
CA GLU A 927 -19.95 -10.55 2.70
C GLU A 927 -19.78 -9.10 2.23
N GLU A 928 -20.29 -8.12 2.98
CA GLU A 928 -20.21 -6.70 2.61
C GLU A 928 -18.77 -6.21 2.45
N PHE A 929 -17.85 -6.72 3.27
CA PHE A 929 -16.42 -6.41 3.16
C PHE A 929 -15.82 -6.95 1.85
N ILE A 930 -16.21 -8.16 1.44
CA ILE A 930 -15.77 -8.77 0.17
C ILE A 930 -16.29 -7.92 -1.00
N ILE A 931 -17.57 -7.51 -0.94
CA ILE A 931 -18.17 -6.69 -1.99
C ILE A 931 -17.52 -5.30 -2.04
N ALA A 932 -17.29 -4.64 -0.89
CA ALA A 932 -16.72 -3.30 -0.83
C ALA A 932 -15.24 -3.24 -1.22
N ASN A 933 -14.44 -4.22 -0.79
CA ASN A 933 -12.99 -4.17 -0.93
C ASN A 933 -12.47 -4.95 -2.12
N ASP A 934 -13.02 -6.14 -2.41
CA ASP A 934 -12.48 -7.01 -3.45
C ASP A 934 -13.23 -6.84 -4.78
N ILE A 935 -14.56 -6.67 -4.71
CA ILE A 935 -15.40 -6.53 -5.90
C ILE A 935 -15.51 -5.07 -6.35
N LYS A 936 -15.77 -4.13 -5.42
CA LYS A 936 -15.88 -2.66 -5.61
C LYS A 936 -16.97 -2.18 -6.59
N ILE A 937 -17.62 -3.08 -7.33
CA ILE A 937 -18.56 -2.78 -8.42
C ILE A 937 -19.96 -3.24 -8.05
N HIS A 938 -20.96 -2.42 -8.39
CA HIS A 938 -22.36 -2.77 -8.19
C HIS A 938 -22.76 -3.98 -9.06
N PRO A 939 -23.41 -5.04 -8.53
CA PRO A 939 -23.71 -6.26 -9.28
C PRO A 939 -24.56 -6.00 -10.54
N ASN A 940 -25.56 -5.13 -10.47
CA ASN A 940 -26.33 -4.75 -11.67
C ASN A 940 -25.50 -4.04 -12.74
N ALA A 941 -24.39 -3.37 -12.40
CA ALA A 941 -23.50 -2.78 -13.40
C ALA A 941 -22.72 -3.88 -14.16
N LEU A 942 -22.38 -4.98 -13.50
CA LEU A 942 -21.75 -6.15 -14.12
C LEU A 942 -22.73 -6.92 -15.00
N ILE A 943 -23.97 -7.11 -14.54
CA ILE A 943 -25.04 -7.77 -15.29
C ILE A 943 -25.37 -6.97 -16.57
N ASN A 944 -25.49 -5.65 -16.45
CA ASN A 944 -25.80 -4.77 -17.57
C ASN A 944 -24.56 -4.31 -18.36
N TYR A 945 -23.39 -4.90 -18.10
CA TYR A 945 -22.14 -4.53 -18.77
C TYR A 945 -22.24 -4.56 -20.31
N PRO A 946 -22.91 -5.53 -20.98
CA PRO A 946 -23.06 -5.49 -22.44
C PRO A 946 -23.76 -4.21 -22.95
N ALA A 947 -24.77 -3.72 -22.24
CA ALA A 947 -25.46 -2.48 -22.58
C ALA A 947 -24.57 -1.25 -22.34
N ILE A 948 -23.84 -1.23 -21.22
CA ILE A 948 -22.88 -0.16 -20.89
C ILE A 948 -21.75 -0.12 -21.94
N ALA A 949 -21.23 -1.28 -22.35
CA ALA A 949 -20.15 -1.41 -23.31
C ALA A 949 -20.57 -1.02 -24.73
N GLY A 950 -21.83 -1.28 -25.11
CA GLY A 950 -22.40 -0.87 -26.40
C GLY A 950 -22.84 0.61 -26.47
N SER A 951 -22.90 1.29 -25.32
CA SER A 951 -23.36 2.68 -25.24
C SER A 951 -22.37 3.67 -25.87
N ARG A 952 -22.90 4.68 -26.57
CA ARG A 952 -22.12 5.79 -27.13
C ARG A 952 -21.93 6.94 -26.14
N SER A 953 -22.61 6.91 -24.99
CA SER A 953 -22.55 7.94 -23.95
C SER A 953 -21.13 8.07 -23.38
N GLY A 954 -20.68 9.31 -23.16
CA GLY A 954 -19.38 9.58 -22.55
C GLY A 954 -19.28 9.06 -21.11
N ARG A 955 -20.39 9.09 -20.36
CA ARG A 955 -20.49 8.57 -18.99
C ARG A 955 -20.31 7.06 -18.95
N ASP A 956 -20.98 6.34 -19.84
CA ASP A 956 -20.96 4.87 -19.88
C ASP A 956 -19.60 4.35 -20.37
N LYS A 957 -18.90 5.08 -21.25
CA LYS A 957 -17.52 4.77 -21.64
C LYS A 957 -16.54 4.84 -20.46
N ILE A 958 -16.68 5.85 -19.59
CA ILE A 958 -15.86 5.97 -18.38
C ILE A 958 -16.16 4.81 -17.42
N LEU A 959 -17.45 4.49 -17.22
CA LEU A 959 -17.86 3.37 -16.38
C LEU A 959 -17.35 2.03 -16.92
N LYS A 960 -17.46 1.80 -18.23
CA LYS A 960 -16.92 0.63 -18.92
C LYS A 960 -15.42 0.48 -18.63
N ASN A 961 -14.63 1.54 -18.80
CA ASN A 961 -13.18 1.49 -18.57
C ASN A 961 -12.84 1.17 -17.12
N LYS A 962 -13.60 1.69 -16.14
CA LYS A 962 -13.43 1.35 -14.71
C LYS A 962 -13.74 -0.11 -14.44
N ILE A 963 -14.85 -0.64 -14.99
CA ILE A 963 -15.20 -2.06 -14.85
C ILE A 963 -14.12 -2.93 -15.50
N ASP A 964 -13.65 -2.60 -16.70
CA ASP A 964 -12.61 -3.35 -17.40
C ASP A 964 -11.30 -3.42 -16.62
N ALA A 965 -10.88 -2.32 -16.00
CA ALA A 965 -9.67 -2.26 -15.19
C ALA A 965 -9.74 -3.13 -13.92
N LEU A 966 -10.92 -3.19 -13.28
CA LEU A 966 -11.13 -3.99 -12.06
C LEU A 966 -11.38 -5.47 -12.34
N THR A 967 -11.77 -5.82 -13.56
CA THR A 967 -12.16 -7.18 -13.96
C THR A 967 -11.18 -7.79 -14.98
N LEU A 968 -9.90 -7.41 -14.88
CA LEU A 968 -8.83 -8.03 -15.67
C LEU A 968 -8.75 -9.54 -15.39
N GLY A 969 -8.44 -10.33 -16.42
CA GLY A 969 -8.51 -11.79 -16.35
C GLY A 969 -9.91 -12.38 -16.51
N TYR A 970 -10.98 -11.56 -16.53
CA TYR A 970 -12.36 -12.03 -16.67
C TYR A 970 -13.00 -11.58 -17.98
N GLN A 971 -13.44 -12.54 -18.80
CA GLN A 971 -14.23 -12.27 -20.00
C GLN A 971 -15.69 -11.99 -19.64
N ASP A 972 -16.29 -12.86 -18.83
CA ASP A 972 -17.61 -12.62 -18.23
C ASP A 972 -17.46 -11.80 -16.95
N LYS A 973 -18.02 -10.60 -16.96
CA LYS A 973 -17.96 -9.65 -15.84
C LYS A 973 -18.81 -10.08 -14.65
N THR A 974 -19.83 -10.90 -14.87
CA THR A 974 -20.62 -11.48 -13.77
C THR A 974 -19.86 -12.62 -13.08
N GLN A 975 -19.05 -13.37 -13.83
CA GLN A 975 -18.19 -14.41 -13.26
C GLN A 975 -17.14 -13.83 -12.30
N PHE A 976 -16.64 -12.60 -12.55
CA PHE A 976 -15.77 -11.89 -11.60
C PHE A 976 -16.43 -11.73 -10.23
N TYR A 977 -17.70 -11.31 -10.19
CA TYR A 977 -18.45 -11.15 -8.95
C TYR A 977 -18.59 -12.49 -8.23
N ILE A 978 -19.00 -13.53 -8.97
CA ILE A 978 -19.20 -14.89 -8.44
C ILE A 978 -17.90 -15.44 -7.87
N ASP A 979 -16.79 -15.34 -8.60
CA ASP A 979 -15.51 -15.91 -8.19
C ASP A 979 -14.89 -15.17 -7.01
N LYS A 980 -14.95 -13.83 -6.99
CA LYS A 980 -14.42 -13.04 -5.86
C LYS A 980 -15.24 -13.26 -4.59
N LEU A 981 -16.58 -13.29 -4.71
CA LEU A 981 -17.45 -13.55 -3.58
C LEU A 981 -17.28 -14.99 -3.06
N ALA A 982 -17.31 -15.98 -3.96
CA ALA A 982 -17.09 -17.38 -3.62
C ALA A 982 -15.70 -17.57 -3.00
N GLY A 983 -14.68 -16.89 -3.50
CA GLY A 983 -13.33 -16.98 -2.98
C GLY A 983 -13.19 -16.43 -1.56
N GLY A 984 -13.72 -15.24 -1.30
CA GLY A 984 -13.72 -14.65 0.04
C GLY A 984 -14.51 -15.50 1.05
N ILE A 985 -15.70 -15.97 0.67
CA ILE A 985 -16.49 -16.89 1.50
C ILE A 985 -15.77 -18.23 1.69
N GLY A 986 -15.18 -18.77 0.62
CA GLY A 986 -14.46 -20.03 0.61
C GLY A 986 -13.23 -20.01 1.51
N LYS A 987 -12.50 -18.88 1.55
CA LYS A 987 -11.35 -18.68 2.44
C LYS A 987 -11.76 -18.72 3.91
N ILE A 988 -12.87 -18.06 4.27
CA ILE A 988 -13.45 -18.16 5.61
C ILE A 988 -13.93 -19.60 5.89
N GLY A 989 -14.67 -20.20 4.95
CA GLY A 989 -15.16 -21.58 5.06
C GLY A 989 -14.05 -22.61 5.31
N ALA A 990 -12.95 -22.49 4.56
CA ALA A 990 -11.76 -23.33 4.66
C ALA A 990 -11.01 -23.13 5.99
N ALA A 991 -10.81 -21.87 6.42
CA ALA A 991 -10.09 -21.56 7.65
C ALA A 991 -10.72 -22.22 8.89
N PHE A 992 -12.05 -22.36 8.92
CA PHE A 992 -12.78 -22.95 10.04
C PHE A 992 -13.27 -24.37 9.78
N TYR A 993 -12.92 -25.01 8.66
CA TYR A 993 -13.41 -26.33 8.30
C TYR A 993 -13.02 -27.40 9.36
N PRO A 994 -13.91 -28.34 9.75
CA PRO A 994 -15.30 -28.53 9.30
C PRO A 994 -16.36 -27.80 10.15
N LYS A 995 -15.96 -26.84 11.01
CA LYS A 995 -16.89 -26.10 11.87
C LYS A 995 -17.81 -25.22 11.03
N GLN A 996 -19.04 -25.03 11.50
CA GLN A 996 -20.06 -24.29 10.77
C GLN A 996 -19.64 -22.84 10.53
N VAL A 997 -19.89 -22.34 9.32
CA VAL A 997 -19.69 -20.94 8.94
C VAL A 997 -21.03 -20.41 8.41
N ILE A 998 -21.65 -19.51 9.16
CA ILE A 998 -22.94 -18.90 8.80
C ILE A 998 -22.69 -17.62 8.01
N VAL A 999 -22.89 -17.67 6.69
CA VAL A 999 -22.77 -16.52 5.80
C VAL A 999 -24.08 -15.77 5.76
N ARG A 1000 -24.06 -14.49 6.13
CA ARG A 1000 -25.20 -13.61 5.95
C ARG A 1000 -25.16 -13.05 4.54
N PHE A 1001 -26.24 -13.21 3.79
CA PHE A 1001 -26.39 -12.52 2.50
C PHE A 1001 -26.31 -11.00 2.68
N SER A 1002 -26.01 -10.28 1.61
CA SER A 1002 -25.73 -8.85 1.66
C SER A 1002 -26.87 -8.07 2.31
N ASP A 1003 -26.54 -7.38 3.40
CA ASP A 1003 -27.43 -6.49 4.13
C ASP A 1003 -27.08 -5.01 3.89
N PHE A 1004 -26.38 -4.72 2.80
CA PHE A 1004 -26.08 -3.34 2.41
C PHE A 1004 -27.35 -2.50 2.27
N LYS A 1005 -27.25 -1.26 2.78
CA LYS A 1005 -28.22 -0.20 2.57
C LYS A 1005 -28.03 0.42 1.18
N THR A 1006 -29.05 1.13 0.70
CA THR A 1006 -29.03 1.79 -0.62
C THR A 1006 -27.88 2.79 -0.77
N ASN A 1007 -27.56 3.56 0.28
CA ASN A 1007 -26.44 4.51 0.28
C ASN A 1007 -25.07 3.82 0.17
N GLU A 1008 -24.90 2.63 0.74
CA GLU A 1008 -23.68 1.84 0.66
C GLU A 1008 -23.49 1.26 -0.74
N TYR A 1009 -24.52 0.61 -1.31
CA TYR A 1009 -24.49 0.14 -2.71
C TYR A 1009 -24.24 1.28 -3.70
N ARG A 1010 -24.79 2.48 -3.43
CA ARG A 1010 -24.61 3.67 -4.26
C ARG A 1010 -23.16 4.15 -4.33
N SER A 1011 -22.35 3.81 -3.33
CA SER A 1011 -20.92 4.16 -3.27
C SER A 1011 -20.04 3.27 -4.17
N LEU A 1012 -20.53 2.09 -4.57
CA LEU A 1012 -19.83 1.18 -5.47
C LEU A 1012 -19.77 1.74 -6.90
N VAL A 1013 -18.80 1.26 -7.69
CA VAL A 1013 -18.67 1.63 -9.10
C VAL A 1013 -19.94 1.26 -9.86
N GLY A 1014 -20.61 2.26 -10.43
CA GLY A 1014 -21.88 2.11 -11.16
C GLY A 1014 -23.13 2.03 -10.28
N GLY A 1015 -23.00 2.09 -8.95
CA GLY A 1015 -24.14 1.96 -8.03
C GLY A 1015 -25.15 3.11 -8.13
N ASP A 1016 -24.69 4.32 -8.44
CA ASP A 1016 -25.55 5.50 -8.56
C ASP A 1016 -26.56 5.45 -9.72
N LEU A 1017 -26.40 4.51 -10.66
CA LEU A 1017 -27.37 4.23 -11.73
C LEU A 1017 -28.58 3.42 -11.24
N TYR A 1018 -28.41 2.62 -10.18
CA TYR A 1018 -29.40 1.66 -9.72
C TYR A 1018 -30.03 2.05 -8.38
N GLU A 1019 -29.27 2.75 -7.54
CA GLU A 1019 -29.68 3.06 -6.16
C GLU A 1019 -30.35 4.42 -6.02
N MET A 1020 -31.54 4.41 -5.40
CA MET A 1020 -32.24 5.62 -4.98
C MET A 1020 -31.64 6.22 -3.71
N LYS A 1021 -31.86 7.52 -3.50
CA LYS A 1021 -31.60 8.14 -2.20
C LYS A 1021 -32.79 7.86 -1.28
N GLU A 1022 -32.51 7.42 -0.07
CA GLU A 1022 -33.51 7.19 0.97
C GLU A 1022 -33.25 8.11 2.17
N GLU A 1023 -34.33 8.60 2.79
CA GLU A 1023 -34.26 9.44 3.98
C GLU A 1023 -33.79 8.65 5.21
N ASN A 1024 -34.21 7.38 5.34
CA ASN A 1024 -33.85 6.51 6.47
C ASN A 1024 -33.31 5.16 5.96
N PRO A 1025 -32.02 5.10 5.55
CA PRO A 1025 -31.44 3.88 5.00
C PRO A 1025 -31.46 2.68 5.97
N MET A 1026 -31.47 2.93 7.28
CA MET A 1026 -31.49 1.89 8.32
C MET A 1026 -32.71 0.96 8.22
N ILE A 1027 -33.89 1.51 7.92
CA ILE A 1027 -35.16 0.79 7.79
C ILE A 1027 -35.66 0.68 6.34
N GLY A 1028 -34.83 1.17 5.40
CA GLY A 1028 -35.13 1.32 3.97
C GLY A 1028 -34.99 0.03 3.15
N PHE A 1029 -34.70 0.18 1.86
CA PHE A 1029 -34.66 -0.91 0.88
C PHE A 1029 -33.40 -1.78 1.01
N ARG A 1030 -33.42 -2.71 1.98
CA ARG A 1030 -32.34 -3.64 2.33
C ARG A 1030 -32.81 -5.06 2.67
N GLY A 1031 -31.86 -6.00 2.80
CA GLY A 1031 -32.09 -7.40 3.15
C GLY A 1031 -33.09 -8.12 2.22
N ALA A 1032 -33.92 -9.01 2.79
CA ALA A 1032 -34.87 -9.85 2.06
C ALA A 1032 -35.69 -9.10 0.97
N SER A 1033 -36.12 -7.87 1.27
CA SER A 1033 -36.93 -7.05 0.34
C SER A 1033 -36.24 -6.75 -0.99
N ARG A 1034 -34.91 -6.73 -1.02
CA ARG A 1034 -34.14 -6.54 -2.25
C ARG A 1034 -34.08 -7.80 -3.09
N TYR A 1035 -33.94 -8.96 -2.45
CA TYR A 1035 -33.64 -10.23 -3.10
C TYR A 1035 -34.73 -10.69 -4.06
N TYR A 1036 -36.00 -10.44 -3.75
CA TYR A 1036 -37.12 -10.77 -4.64
C TYR A 1036 -37.58 -9.59 -5.52
N ASN A 1037 -36.98 -8.42 -5.40
CA ASN A 1037 -37.36 -7.27 -6.21
C ASN A 1037 -36.99 -7.52 -7.68
N PRO A 1038 -37.89 -7.32 -8.66
CA PRO A 1038 -37.60 -7.59 -10.07
C PRO A 1038 -36.35 -6.89 -10.63
N LYS A 1039 -35.96 -5.73 -10.07
CA LYS A 1039 -34.77 -4.98 -10.51
C LYS A 1039 -33.45 -5.50 -9.92
N PHE A 1040 -33.51 -6.28 -8.85
CA PHE A 1040 -32.34 -6.72 -8.08
C PHE A 1040 -32.27 -8.24 -7.86
N LYS A 1041 -33.30 -8.99 -8.26
CA LYS A 1041 -33.33 -10.46 -8.23
C LYS A 1041 -32.08 -11.06 -8.87
N ASP A 1042 -31.68 -10.56 -10.04
CA ASP A 1042 -30.50 -11.08 -10.75
C ASP A 1042 -29.18 -10.80 -10.02
N ALA A 1043 -29.10 -9.72 -9.24
CA ALA A 1043 -27.94 -9.47 -8.38
C ALA A 1043 -27.85 -10.50 -7.25
N PHE A 1044 -28.98 -10.80 -6.58
CA PHE A 1044 -29.04 -11.85 -5.56
C PHE A 1044 -28.73 -13.23 -6.14
N VAL A 1045 -29.13 -13.50 -7.39
CA VAL A 1045 -28.75 -14.74 -8.09
C VAL A 1045 -27.23 -14.90 -8.21
N LEU A 1046 -26.46 -13.80 -8.31
CA LEU A 1046 -24.99 -13.91 -8.31
C LEU A 1046 -24.45 -14.34 -6.93
N GLU A 1047 -25.01 -13.85 -5.82
CA GLU A 1047 -24.69 -14.30 -4.46
C GLU A 1047 -25.01 -15.80 -4.29
N LEU A 1048 -26.16 -16.25 -4.80
CA LEU A 1048 -26.56 -17.67 -4.78
C LEU A 1048 -25.62 -18.55 -5.59
N LYS A 1049 -25.16 -18.08 -6.76
CA LYS A 1049 -24.16 -18.79 -7.56
C LYS A 1049 -22.82 -18.90 -6.83
N ALA A 1050 -22.42 -17.87 -6.09
CA ALA A 1050 -21.21 -17.91 -5.28
C ALA A 1050 -21.31 -18.94 -4.15
N ILE A 1051 -22.42 -18.97 -3.40
CA ILE A 1051 -22.67 -19.99 -2.36
C ILE A 1051 -22.68 -21.40 -2.97
N LYS A 1052 -23.34 -21.58 -4.12
CA LYS A 1052 -23.35 -22.86 -4.82
C LYS A 1052 -21.95 -23.31 -5.20
N LYS A 1053 -21.12 -22.41 -5.75
CA LYS A 1053 -19.71 -22.68 -6.06
C LYS A 1053 -18.92 -23.10 -4.81
N VAL A 1054 -19.06 -22.39 -3.70
CA VAL A 1054 -18.40 -22.73 -2.43
C VAL A 1054 -18.77 -24.14 -1.96
N ARG A 1055 -20.04 -24.53 -2.04
CA ARG A 1055 -20.49 -25.84 -1.56
C ARG A 1055 -20.20 -26.99 -2.54
N GLU A 1056 -20.45 -26.79 -3.82
CA GLU A 1056 -20.42 -27.86 -4.83
C GLU A 1056 -19.05 -27.97 -5.53
N GLU A 1057 -18.37 -26.85 -5.79
CA GLU A 1057 -17.05 -26.84 -6.47
C GLU A 1057 -15.91 -26.92 -5.45
N PHE A 1058 -15.97 -26.13 -4.37
CA PHE A 1058 -14.94 -26.15 -3.32
C PHE A 1058 -15.17 -27.25 -2.28
N GLY A 1059 -16.36 -27.84 -2.22
CA GLY A 1059 -16.69 -28.91 -1.27
C GLY A 1059 -16.83 -28.46 0.18
N LEU A 1060 -17.05 -27.16 0.42
CA LEU A 1060 -17.17 -26.58 1.77
C LEU A 1060 -18.62 -26.69 2.27
N ASP A 1061 -18.99 -27.90 2.68
CA ASP A 1061 -20.32 -28.25 3.19
C ASP A 1061 -20.65 -27.65 4.57
N ASN A 1062 -19.66 -27.08 5.26
CA ASN A 1062 -19.81 -26.35 6.51
C ASN A 1062 -20.37 -24.92 6.34
N VAL A 1063 -20.39 -24.38 5.12
CA VAL A 1063 -20.90 -23.04 4.81
C VAL A 1063 -22.42 -23.04 4.69
N VAL A 1064 -23.11 -22.44 5.66
CA VAL A 1064 -24.58 -22.27 5.67
C VAL A 1064 -24.94 -20.81 5.45
N VAL A 1065 -26.21 -20.51 5.22
CA VAL A 1065 -26.62 -19.14 4.86
C VAL A 1065 -27.68 -18.56 5.79
N MET A 1066 -27.72 -17.24 5.86
CA MET A 1066 -28.65 -16.48 6.67
C MET A 1066 -29.26 -15.31 5.88
N VAL A 1067 -30.58 -15.18 5.95
CA VAL A 1067 -31.34 -14.09 5.33
C VAL A 1067 -31.49 -12.93 6.34
N PRO A 1068 -30.92 -11.74 6.08
CA PRO A 1068 -31.12 -10.55 6.90
C PRO A 1068 -32.41 -9.79 6.56
N PHE A 1069 -32.85 -8.98 7.50
CA PHE A 1069 -33.89 -7.97 7.41
C PHE A 1069 -35.20 -8.47 6.76
N CYS A 1070 -35.58 -9.70 7.10
CA CYS A 1070 -36.77 -10.37 6.59
C CYS A 1070 -38.01 -9.94 7.38
N ARG A 1071 -38.84 -9.06 6.81
CA ARG A 1071 -39.92 -8.39 7.55
C ARG A 1071 -41.15 -9.26 7.75
N THR A 1072 -41.42 -10.14 6.80
CA THR A 1072 -42.62 -11.01 6.83
C THR A 1072 -42.28 -12.43 6.39
N VAL A 1073 -43.11 -13.38 6.80
CA VAL A 1073 -43.00 -14.80 6.39
C VAL A 1073 -43.11 -14.94 4.87
N GLU A 1074 -43.93 -14.11 4.22
CA GLU A 1074 -44.10 -14.12 2.76
C GLU A 1074 -42.86 -13.59 2.02
N GLU A 1075 -42.12 -12.63 2.59
CA GLU A 1075 -40.79 -12.26 2.06
C GLU A 1075 -39.84 -13.45 2.13
N GLY A 1076 -39.81 -14.15 3.27
CA GLY A 1076 -38.98 -15.34 3.47
C GLY A 1076 -39.29 -16.44 2.44
N LYS A 1077 -40.57 -16.75 2.19
CA LYS A 1077 -40.99 -17.71 1.17
C LYS A 1077 -40.49 -17.34 -0.23
N LYS A 1078 -40.60 -16.06 -0.62
CA LYS A 1078 -40.11 -15.58 -1.92
C LYS A 1078 -38.60 -15.74 -2.06
N VAL A 1079 -37.85 -15.42 -1.01
CA VAL A 1079 -36.38 -15.60 -1.00
C VAL A 1079 -36.03 -17.09 -1.15
N LEU A 1080 -36.66 -17.96 -0.35
CA LEU A 1080 -36.43 -19.41 -0.41
C LEU A 1080 -36.82 -20.02 -1.77
N GLU A 1081 -37.86 -19.51 -2.41
CA GLU A 1081 -38.25 -19.93 -3.77
C GLU A 1081 -37.15 -19.58 -4.78
N ILE A 1082 -36.62 -18.34 -4.74
CA ILE A 1082 -35.52 -17.91 -5.62
C ILE A 1082 -34.25 -18.74 -5.36
N MET A 1083 -33.94 -19.04 -4.09
CA MET A 1083 -32.83 -19.93 -3.73
C MET A 1083 -33.01 -21.31 -4.37
N LYS A 1084 -34.22 -21.89 -4.25
CA LYS A 1084 -34.57 -23.20 -4.80
C LYS A 1084 -34.49 -23.22 -6.33
N GLU A 1085 -34.98 -22.17 -7.01
CA GLU A 1085 -34.84 -22.00 -8.46
C GLU A 1085 -33.38 -22.05 -8.93
N ASN A 1086 -32.45 -21.61 -8.08
CA ASN A 1086 -31.01 -21.59 -8.37
C ASN A 1086 -30.25 -22.81 -7.81
N GLY A 1087 -30.96 -23.83 -7.33
CA GLY A 1087 -30.38 -25.11 -6.87
C GLY A 1087 -29.93 -25.12 -5.41
N LEU A 1088 -30.22 -24.09 -4.63
CA LEU A 1088 -29.95 -24.05 -3.19
C LEU A 1088 -31.24 -24.31 -2.42
N SER A 1089 -31.32 -25.42 -1.71
CA SER A 1089 -32.51 -25.75 -0.91
C SER A 1089 -32.16 -26.54 0.33
N GLN A 1090 -33.06 -26.53 1.31
CA GLN A 1090 -32.89 -27.33 2.52
C GLN A 1090 -32.82 -28.84 2.21
N LYS A 1091 -33.46 -29.28 1.12
CA LYS A 1091 -33.40 -30.66 0.64
C LYS A 1091 -32.01 -31.07 0.10
N SER A 1092 -31.18 -30.12 -0.33
CA SER A 1092 -29.79 -30.38 -0.72
C SER A 1092 -28.82 -30.38 0.46
N GLY A 1093 -29.33 -30.35 1.71
CA GLY A 1093 -28.53 -30.35 2.94
C GLY A 1093 -28.02 -28.97 3.35
N LEU A 1094 -28.42 -27.90 2.67
CA LEU A 1094 -28.11 -26.52 3.07
C LEU A 1094 -29.03 -26.09 4.22
N LYS A 1095 -28.45 -25.63 5.34
CA LYS A 1095 -29.24 -24.95 6.37
C LYS A 1095 -29.46 -23.49 5.98
N VAL A 1096 -30.68 -23.01 6.13
CA VAL A 1096 -31.06 -21.61 5.87
C VAL A 1096 -31.64 -21.01 7.14
N TYR A 1097 -30.93 -20.04 7.71
CA TYR A 1097 -31.36 -19.30 8.87
C TYR A 1097 -31.95 -17.95 8.47
N VAL A 1098 -32.69 -17.34 9.38
CA VAL A 1098 -33.11 -15.94 9.28
C VAL A 1098 -32.58 -15.16 10.45
N MET A 1099 -32.15 -13.93 10.21
CA MET A 1099 -31.70 -13.04 11.26
C MET A 1099 -32.94 -12.52 12.01
N CYS A 1100 -33.06 -12.85 13.30
CA CYS A 1100 -34.14 -12.40 14.16
C CYS A 1100 -33.77 -11.03 14.72
N GLU A 1101 -34.13 -9.99 13.97
CA GLU A 1101 -33.65 -8.63 14.22
C GLU A 1101 -34.75 -7.57 14.09
N ILE A 1102 -35.96 -7.98 13.75
CA ILE A 1102 -37.16 -7.14 13.68
C ILE A 1102 -38.16 -7.67 14.73
N PRO A 1103 -38.87 -6.83 15.49
CA PRO A 1103 -39.86 -7.29 16.46
C PRO A 1103 -40.91 -8.26 15.88
N ALA A 1104 -41.27 -8.07 14.60
CA ALA A 1104 -42.15 -9.00 13.88
C ALA A 1104 -41.59 -10.43 13.75
N ASN A 1105 -40.27 -10.62 13.71
CA ASN A 1105 -39.64 -11.93 13.71
C ASN A 1105 -39.87 -12.67 15.03
N VAL A 1106 -39.89 -11.95 16.15
CA VAL A 1106 -40.14 -12.50 17.48
C VAL A 1106 -41.63 -12.82 17.65
N ILE A 1107 -42.50 -11.83 17.38
CA ILE A 1107 -43.96 -11.97 17.53
C ILE A 1107 -44.52 -13.11 16.65
N LEU A 1108 -43.93 -13.34 15.48
CA LEU A 1108 -44.33 -14.40 14.55
C LEU A 1108 -43.30 -15.54 14.45
N ALA A 1109 -42.49 -15.74 15.50
CA ALA A 1109 -41.36 -16.68 15.49
C ALA A 1109 -41.75 -18.08 15.00
N GLU A 1110 -42.85 -18.66 15.49
CA GLU A 1110 -43.32 -20.00 15.08
C GLU A 1110 -43.51 -20.09 13.57
N LYS A 1111 -44.15 -19.09 12.95
CA LYS A 1111 -44.43 -19.08 11.51
C LYS A 1111 -43.16 -18.90 10.67
N PHE A 1112 -42.18 -18.17 11.17
CA PHE A 1112 -40.87 -18.07 10.52
C PHE A 1112 -40.10 -19.40 10.61
N LEU A 1113 -40.19 -20.11 11.74
CA LEU A 1113 -39.53 -21.42 11.93
C LEU A 1113 -40.16 -22.56 11.13
N GLU A 1114 -41.39 -22.41 10.63
CA GLU A 1114 -41.97 -23.33 9.65
C GLU A 1114 -41.17 -23.37 8.33
N ILE A 1115 -40.54 -22.26 7.95
CA ILE A 1115 -39.83 -22.13 6.67
C ILE A 1115 -38.30 -22.04 6.81
N PHE A 1116 -37.77 -21.63 7.96
CA PHE A 1116 -36.33 -21.55 8.22
C PHE A 1116 -35.84 -22.66 9.17
N ASP A 1117 -34.54 -22.96 9.16
CA ASP A 1117 -33.91 -23.97 10.02
C ASP A 1117 -33.55 -23.47 11.42
N GLY A 1118 -33.76 -22.18 11.67
CA GLY A 1118 -33.46 -21.53 12.93
C GLY A 1118 -33.16 -20.05 12.77
N PHE A 1119 -32.81 -19.42 13.89
CA PHE A 1119 -32.58 -17.99 14.01
C PHE A 1119 -31.14 -17.66 14.42
N SER A 1120 -30.67 -16.49 13.98
CA SER A 1120 -29.57 -15.78 14.63
C SER A 1120 -30.08 -14.42 15.07
N ILE A 1121 -30.07 -14.13 16.36
CA ILE A 1121 -30.55 -12.87 16.90
C ILE A 1121 -29.57 -11.76 16.51
N GLY A 1122 -30.08 -10.75 15.81
CA GLY A 1122 -29.37 -9.50 15.54
C GLY A 1122 -29.70 -8.48 16.62
N SER A 1123 -29.03 -8.56 17.77
CA SER A 1123 -29.40 -7.76 18.96
C SER A 1123 -29.37 -6.26 18.70
N ASN A 1124 -28.47 -5.82 17.82
CA ASN A 1124 -28.30 -4.41 17.49
C ASN A 1124 -29.55 -3.82 16.81
N ASP A 1125 -29.96 -4.40 15.68
CA ASP A 1125 -31.13 -3.92 14.92
C ASP A 1125 -32.44 -4.23 15.68
N LEU A 1126 -32.50 -5.34 16.43
CA LEU A 1126 -33.64 -5.64 17.31
C LEU A 1126 -33.84 -4.56 18.37
N THR A 1127 -32.76 -4.14 19.02
CA THR A 1127 -32.78 -3.06 20.02
C THR A 1127 -33.24 -1.75 19.39
N GLN A 1128 -32.68 -1.40 18.23
CA GLN A 1128 -33.05 -0.17 17.52
C GLN A 1128 -34.53 -0.12 17.18
N LEU A 1129 -35.08 -1.21 16.65
CA LEU A 1129 -36.48 -1.25 16.23
C LEU A 1129 -37.46 -1.40 17.40
N THR A 1130 -37.04 -2.05 18.48
CA THR A 1130 -37.84 -2.19 19.70
C THR A 1130 -37.96 -0.86 20.44
N LEU A 1131 -36.85 -0.12 20.55
CA LEU A 1131 -36.79 1.14 21.28
C LEU A 1131 -37.03 2.39 20.42
N GLY A 1132 -37.10 2.23 19.09
CA GLY A 1132 -37.27 3.35 18.15
C GLY A 1132 -36.03 4.25 18.07
N LEU A 1133 -34.84 3.66 18.06
CA LEU A 1133 -33.55 4.37 18.12
C LEU A 1133 -32.81 4.32 16.79
N ASP A 1134 -32.29 5.47 16.37
CA ASP A 1134 -31.19 5.55 15.40
C ASP A 1134 -29.87 5.74 16.18
N ARG A 1135 -29.00 4.74 16.14
CA ARG A 1135 -27.72 4.79 16.87
C ARG A 1135 -26.70 5.72 16.23
N ASP A 1136 -26.86 6.02 14.94
CA ASP A 1136 -25.97 6.95 14.22
C ASP A 1136 -26.30 8.40 14.63
N ASN A 1137 -27.41 8.60 15.32
CA ASN A 1137 -27.80 9.84 15.96
C ASN A 1137 -27.27 9.92 17.40
N SER A 1138 -26.17 10.66 17.59
CA SER A 1138 -25.50 10.82 18.88
C SER A 1138 -26.36 11.40 20.00
N GLU A 1139 -27.45 12.10 19.68
CA GLU A 1139 -28.35 12.71 20.67
C GLU A 1139 -29.23 11.68 21.40
N ILE A 1140 -29.52 10.55 20.75
CA ILE A 1140 -30.42 9.51 21.29
C ILE A 1140 -29.75 8.15 21.50
N ALA A 1141 -28.50 7.97 21.05
CA ALA A 1141 -27.77 6.72 21.21
C ALA A 1141 -27.58 6.29 22.69
N GLY A 1142 -27.69 7.21 23.65
CA GLY A 1142 -27.63 6.90 25.09
C GLY A 1142 -28.95 6.48 25.75
N VAL A 1143 -30.06 6.45 25.02
CA VAL A 1143 -31.41 6.20 25.58
C VAL A 1143 -31.59 4.76 26.04
N GLY A 1144 -30.97 3.78 25.38
CA GLY A 1144 -31.09 2.37 25.71
C GLY A 1144 -30.09 1.51 24.95
N ASN A 1145 -29.94 0.26 25.38
CA ASN A 1145 -29.05 -0.72 24.77
C ASN A 1145 -29.68 -2.13 24.84
N GLU A 1146 -28.94 -3.15 24.46
CA GLU A 1146 -29.39 -4.54 24.39
C GLU A 1146 -29.84 -5.12 25.74
N LYS A 1147 -29.51 -4.48 26.87
CA LYS A 1147 -29.93 -4.89 28.21
C LYS A 1147 -31.27 -4.32 28.64
N ASP A 1148 -31.91 -3.48 27.82
CA ASP A 1148 -33.25 -3.00 28.11
C ASP A 1148 -34.21 -4.19 28.28
N GLU A 1149 -35.10 -4.12 29.28
CA GLU A 1149 -35.98 -5.24 29.62
C GLU A 1149 -36.92 -5.59 28.45
N ALA A 1150 -37.35 -4.61 27.64
CA ALA A 1150 -38.18 -4.89 26.47
C ALA A 1150 -37.42 -5.73 25.42
N VAL A 1151 -36.12 -5.49 25.27
CA VAL A 1151 -35.26 -6.26 24.36
C VAL A 1151 -35.00 -7.66 24.92
N LYS A 1152 -34.73 -7.78 26.22
CA LYS A 1152 -34.52 -9.07 26.88
C LYS A 1152 -35.74 -9.98 26.81
N GLU A 1153 -36.95 -9.45 27.02
CA GLU A 1153 -38.20 -10.23 26.89
C GLU A 1153 -38.35 -10.80 25.48
N LEU A 1154 -38.10 -9.99 24.44
CA LEU A 1154 -38.16 -10.44 23.06
C LEU A 1154 -37.10 -11.50 22.73
N ILE A 1155 -35.89 -11.34 23.25
CA ILE A 1155 -34.82 -12.34 23.09
C ILE A 1155 -35.19 -13.66 23.78
N GLU A 1156 -35.73 -13.60 25.00
CA GLU A 1156 -36.18 -14.78 25.74
C GLU A 1156 -37.29 -15.52 25.01
N GLU A 1157 -38.28 -14.81 24.47
CA GLU A 1157 -39.36 -15.40 23.67
C GLU A 1157 -38.80 -16.10 22.42
N ALA A 1158 -37.92 -15.44 21.67
CA ALA A 1158 -37.31 -16.02 20.47
C ALA A 1158 -36.52 -17.30 20.77
N ILE A 1159 -35.78 -17.33 21.89
CA ILE A 1159 -35.03 -18.52 22.33
C ILE A 1159 -35.98 -19.67 22.68
N LYS A 1160 -37.00 -19.41 23.51
CA LYS A 1160 -37.97 -20.43 23.92
C LYS A 1160 -38.70 -21.04 22.73
N VAL A 1161 -39.14 -20.21 21.78
CA VAL A 1161 -39.86 -20.68 20.59
C VAL A 1161 -38.96 -21.56 19.71
N CYS A 1162 -37.68 -21.21 19.52
CA CYS A 1162 -36.73 -22.03 18.78
C CYS A 1162 -36.47 -23.38 19.47
N GLN A 1163 -36.27 -23.37 20.79
CA GLN A 1163 -36.06 -24.58 21.58
C GLN A 1163 -37.25 -25.54 21.54
N ASN A 1164 -38.48 -25.01 21.70
CA ASN A 1164 -39.71 -25.81 21.63
C ASN A 1164 -39.90 -26.48 20.26
N ASN A 1165 -39.37 -25.87 19.19
CA ASN A 1165 -39.41 -26.41 17.84
C ASN A 1165 -38.15 -27.21 17.44
N ASN A 1166 -37.18 -27.37 18.35
CA ASN A 1166 -35.88 -28.00 18.10
C ASN A 1166 -35.15 -27.40 16.88
N LYS A 1167 -35.15 -26.07 16.80
CA LYS A 1167 -34.52 -25.28 15.74
C LYS A 1167 -33.28 -24.56 16.27
N TYR A 1168 -32.34 -24.26 15.37
CA TYR A 1168 -31.11 -23.55 15.74
C TYR A 1168 -31.42 -22.16 16.30
N ILE A 1169 -30.71 -21.75 17.34
CA ILE A 1169 -30.79 -20.39 17.87
C ILE A 1169 -29.42 -19.90 18.33
N GLY A 1170 -28.90 -18.91 17.62
CA GLY A 1170 -27.70 -18.18 17.98
C GLY A 1170 -27.97 -16.69 18.22
N ILE A 1171 -26.96 -15.96 18.68
CA ILE A 1171 -26.96 -14.49 18.75
C ILE A 1171 -25.66 -13.94 18.19
N CYS A 1172 -25.76 -12.82 17.48
CA CYS A 1172 -24.61 -12.09 16.94
C CYS A 1172 -24.67 -10.63 17.40
N GLY A 1173 -23.54 -10.12 17.90
CA GLY A 1173 -23.45 -8.78 18.46
C GLY A 1173 -22.32 -8.68 19.49
N GLN A 1174 -21.96 -7.45 19.87
CA GLN A 1174 -20.94 -7.22 20.91
C GLN A 1174 -21.49 -7.37 22.33
N ALA A 1175 -22.82 -7.28 22.51
CA ALA A 1175 -23.46 -7.31 23.82
C ALA A 1175 -23.01 -8.49 24.73
N PRO A 1176 -22.89 -9.75 24.26
CA PRO A 1176 -22.40 -10.84 25.12
C PRO A 1176 -20.91 -10.72 25.49
N SER A 1177 -20.12 -9.99 24.72
CA SER A 1177 -18.72 -9.68 25.07
C SER A 1177 -18.61 -8.52 26.06
N ASP A 1178 -19.41 -7.47 25.84
CA ASP A 1178 -19.37 -6.22 26.61
C ASP A 1178 -20.05 -6.36 27.97
N PHE A 1179 -21.06 -7.22 28.06
CA PHE A 1179 -21.91 -7.41 29.23
C PHE A 1179 -21.89 -8.89 29.68
N PRO A 1180 -21.02 -9.27 30.64
CA PRO A 1180 -20.95 -10.65 31.14
C PRO A 1180 -22.28 -11.17 31.73
N ASP A 1181 -23.04 -10.28 32.37
CA ASP A 1181 -24.39 -10.54 32.88
C ASP A 1181 -25.39 -10.88 31.76
N PHE A 1182 -25.25 -10.26 30.59
CA PHE A 1182 -26.05 -10.58 29.41
C PHE A 1182 -25.65 -11.94 28.81
N ALA A 1183 -24.36 -12.26 28.74
CA ALA A 1183 -23.90 -13.59 28.32
C ALA A 1183 -24.41 -14.69 29.27
N GLN A 1184 -24.38 -14.45 30.57
CA GLN A 1184 -24.95 -15.37 31.57
C GLN A 1184 -26.45 -15.58 31.33
N PHE A 1185 -27.22 -14.50 31.15
CA PHE A 1185 -28.65 -14.56 30.84
C PHE A 1185 -28.93 -15.46 29.62
N LEU A 1186 -28.16 -15.31 28.54
CA LEU A 1186 -28.31 -16.14 27.33
C LEU A 1186 -28.00 -17.62 27.58
N VAL A 1187 -26.96 -17.91 28.37
CA VAL A 1187 -26.59 -19.29 28.76
C VAL A 1187 -27.66 -19.93 29.65
N GLU A 1188 -28.22 -19.17 30.60
CA GLU A 1188 -29.30 -19.63 31.47
C GLU A 1188 -30.57 -19.98 30.69
N LEU A 1189 -30.86 -19.20 29.65
CA LEU A 1189 -31.94 -19.48 28.70
C LEU A 1189 -31.64 -20.64 27.75
N GLY A 1190 -30.39 -21.12 27.67
CA GLY A 1190 -30.00 -22.25 26.83
C GLY A 1190 -29.77 -21.88 25.36
N ILE A 1191 -29.21 -20.71 25.07
CA ILE A 1191 -28.77 -20.34 23.71
C ILE A 1191 -27.79 -21.39 23.15
N GLU A 1192 -27.93 -21.75 21.85
CA GLU A 1192 -27.05 -22.76 21.24
C GLU A 1192 -25.66 -22.18 20.93
N SER A 1193 -25.60 -20.94 20.44
CA SER A 1193 -24.34 -20.29 20.09
C SER A 1193 -24.31 -18.78 20.37
N MET A 1194 -23.10 -18.26 20.62
CA MET A 1194 -22.83 -16.83 20.74
C MET A 1194 -21.69 -16.45 19.82
N SER A 1195 -21.93 -15.50 18.91
CA SER A 1195 -20.98 -15.06 17.91
C SER A 1195 -20.35 -13.72 18.27
N LEU A 1196 -19.03 -13.75 18.54
CA LEU A 1196 -18.28 -12.66 19.16
C LEU A 1196 -17.17 -12.14 18.25
N ASN A 1197 -16.67 -10.94 18.54
CA ASN A 1197 -15.45 -10.47 17.90
C ASN A 1197 -14.24 -11.31 18.35
N PRO A 1198 -13.24 -11.55 17.49
CA PRO A 1198 -12.15 -12.49 17.78
C PRO A 1198 -11.34 -12.19 19.05
N ASP A 1199 -11.19 -10.90 19.39
CA ASP A 1199 -10.47 -10.43 20.59
C ASP A 1199 -11.15 -10.84 21.91
N SER A 1200 -12.47 -11.09 21.87
CA SER A 1200 -13.29 -11.35 23.05
C SER A 1200 -13.57 -12.84 23.28
N VAL A 1201 -13.35 -13.68 22.26
CA VAL A 1201 -13.73 -15.11 22.25
C VAL A 1201 -13.20 -15.86 23.47
N ILE A 1202 -11.90 -15.73 23.76
CA ILE A 1202 -11.27 -16.53 24.81
C ILE A 1202 -11.78 -16.13 26.19
N LYS A 1203 -11.85 -14.83 26.46
CA LYS A 1203 -12.37 -14.30 27.73
C LYS A 1203 -13.79 -14.78 27.98
N THR A 1204 -14.66 -14.68 26.97
CA THR A 1204 -16.06 -15.06 27.09
C THR A 1204 -16.24 -16.58 27.20
N LYS A 1205 -15.45 -17.39 26.46
CA LYS A 1205 -15.49 -18.86 26.57
C LYS A 1205 -15.14 -19.34 27.99
N ILE A 1206 -14.16 -18.73 28.64
CA ILE A 1206 -13.80 -19.04 30.04
C ILE A 1206 -14.96 -18.68 30.99
N ALA A 1207 -15.54 -17.48 30.86
CA ALA A 1207 -16.65 -17.04 31.71
C ALA A 1207 -17.90 -17.93 31.56
N ILE A 1208 -18.20 -18.38 30.35
CA ILE A 1208 -19.32 -19.28 30.07
C ILE A 1208 -19.09 -20.67 30.65
N ALA A 1209 -17.87 -21.21 30.51
CA ALA A 1209 -17.53 -22.51 31.10
C ALA A 1209 -17.75 -22.54 32.62
N GLU A 1210 -17.46 -21.43 33.32
CA GLU A 1210 -17.75 -21.28 34.74
C GLU A 1210 -19.25 -21.18 35.03
N THR A 1211 -19.98 -20.41 34.22
CA THR A 1211 -21.45 -20.26 34.33
C THR A 1211 -22.17 -21.60 34.18
N GLU A 1212 -21.81 -22.37 33.14
CA GLU A 1212 -22.39 -23.70 32.89
C GLU A 1212 -22.12 -24.67 34.04
N LYS A 1213 -20.91 -24.67 34.59
CA LYS A 1213 -20.55 -25.49 35.75
C LYS A 1213 -21.39 -25.13 36.97
N ASN A 1214 -21.60 -23.85 37.24
CA ASN A 1214 -22.43 -23.40 38.35
C ASN A 1214 -23.90 -23.82 38.18
N LEU A 1215 -24.42 -23.81 36.95
CA LEU A 1215 -25.76 -24.29 36.63
C LEU A 1215 -25.90 -25.81 36.81
N GLU A 1216 -24.88 -26.59 36.45
CA GLU A 1216 -24.84 -28.03 36.70
C GLU A 1216 -24.81 -28.38 38.20
N ASN A 1217 -24.03 -27.64 38.99
CA ASN A 1217 -23.98 -27.80 40.44
C ASN A 1217 -25.35 -27.48 41.08
N LYS A 1218 -26.01 -26.39 40.70
CA LYS A 1218 -27.38 -26.07 41.16
C LYS A 1218 -28.41 -27.14 40.77
N LYS A 1219 -28.30 -27.73 39.57
CA LYS A 1219 -29.18 -28.81 39.12
C LYS A 1219 -28.94 -30.14 39.85
N SER A 1220 -27.73 -30.38 40.35
CA SER A 1220 -27.41 -31.57 41.14
C SER A 1220 -27.81 -31.42 42.61
N GLU A 1221 -27.66 -30.23 43.20
CA GLU A 1221 -28.15 -29.90 44.54
C GLU A 1221 -29.68 -29.91 44.65
N ASN A 1222 -30.41 -29.56 43.58
CA ASN A 1222 -31.88 -29.65 43.55
C ASN A 1222 -32.43 -31.07 43.25
N LYS A 1223 -31.54 -32.03 42.91
CA LYS A 1223 -31.91 -33.45 42.65
C LYS A 1223 -31.52 -34.38 43.81
N SER A 1224 -30.65 -33.95 44.71
CA SER A 1224 -30.39 -34.55 46.03
C SER A 1224 -31.39 -34.05 47.05
#